data_AF-A0A932PG22-F1
#
_entry.id   AF-A0A932PG22-F1
#
_cell.length_a   1.000
_cell.length_b   1.000
_cell.length_c   1.000
_cell.angle_alpha   90.00
_cell.angle_beta   90.00
_cell.angle_gamma   90.00
#
_symmetry.space_group_name_H-M   'P 1'
#
loop_
_entity.id
_entity.type
_entity.pdbx_description
1 polymer ?
#
loop_
_entity_poly.entity_id
_entity_poly.type
_entity_poly.pdbx_seq_one_letter_code
_entity_poly.pdbx_strand_id
1 'polypeptide(L)'
;SVVAGVDWLPTVCKLAGVQPPAEHMLDGEDASDVFLGGSRARVKPLMWEWRFRIAGEPFHHSPQLATRVGDWKLLMNADRSRVELYQIKQDPTQLDNVAADHPEVVARLSEPLLAWAKTLPDGPRDPGSGGQNYGWPGKRVAEQPRTERPNVVLILLDDVGYSDYGCYGSEVQTPNIDRLAANGLRFTQFYNNAICLPTRASLLTGLYPRYVGPEKRIQLTSEMLTVGELLQSAGYQTSLSGKWHLGGAAPHRPIDRGFGEFFGMLDGCSNHFDPSIPDPPFEGGRLRVWARNAERLTKFPENFYSSDAIADHAIENIRRFARSGKPFFAHVCFTAAHSPLHAKPADVAKYRGKYSLGWDEVRRRRRERQLELGIIDPSWAVPAREPEVKPWDVEPLREWNENLMAVYAAMVDSIDQNIGRIMQALDESGAAQNTVVLVLNDNGGCAEQAGGDDPTNVAGPEECYVSCGAGWAYAQNTPFRRYKGWVHEGGIATPLVVSWPGVTQSGRLTGQVGHVVDLLPTLAEIAGATYPAERNGRRLLPLEGQSLLPVIRGDATSLSQRGDLYWKAFDNRAVRQGRWKLVRDQNAGRWELYDVEADRTETRNLAEQYPERVEQLTAAWNAWADRTGASQQPISVYTLNRVPTNLPPIKIALIGDSTVASYAKPPADRPTLTGWGQVFGLYFQESVEIKNHAVSGRSSKSFLREGRWEPVLAEKPDYVFIQFGHNDQPGKGDRTTDPSGDFQDNLRKCINEARAIGAVPILVTPVARRTFENGEARTTLTPYADAMKAVAKEEKAALVDLHSLSFDLFNERGNEATAWVSASTSDRTHFSRRGAIEIARLAVSALPQAAPQLRHYMRQPWQVPKD
;
A
#
# COMPACT_ATOMS: atom_id res chain seq x y z
N SER A 1 -43.03 -2.93 18.98
CA SER A 1 -43.80 -1.69 19.22
C SER A 1 -43.24 -0.57 18.36
N VAL A 2 -44.04 0.44 17.99
CA VAL A 2 -43.57 1.66 17.32
C VAL A 2 -43.59 2.80 18.33
N VAL A 3 -42.44 3.40 18.60
CA VAL A 3 -42.27 4.54 19.51
C VAL A 3 -41.61 5.68 18.73
N ALA A 4 -42.01 6.91 18.99
CA ALA A 4 -41.45 8.11 18.38
C ALA A 4 -41.12 9.17 19.45
N GLY A 5 -40.34 10.18 19.09
CA GLY A 5 -39.94 11.24 20.03
C GLY A 5 -41.12 11.96 20.69
N VAL A 6 -42.25 12.11 19.99
CA VAL A 6 -43.49 12.72 20.53
C VAL A 6 -44.09 11.93 21.70
N ASP A 7 -43.77 10.64 21.84
CA ASP A 7 -44.26 9.79 22.92
C ASP A 7 -43.47 10.01 24.22
N TRP A 8 -42.34 10.71 24.17
CA TRP A 8 -41.44 10.85 25.32
C TRP A 8 -42.11 11.56 26.50
N LEU A 9 -42.74 12.71 26.25
CA LEU A 9 -43.39 13.50 27.30
C LEU A 9 -44.52 12.72 28.01
N PRO A 10 -45.52 12.13 27.32
CA PRO A 10 -46.55 11.35 27.99
C PRO A 10 -45.98 10.11 28.72
N THR A 11 -44.96 9.46 28.15
CA THR A 11 -44.30 8.30 28.76
C THR A 11 -43.59 8.66 30.05
N VAL A 12 -42.78 9.72 30.04
CA VAL A 12 -42.05 10.17 31.23
C VAL A 12 -43.01 10.68 32.31
N CYS A 13 -44.04 11.43 31.93
CA CYS A 13 -45.08 11.87 32.87
C CYS A 13 -45.75 10.68 33.56
N LYS A 14 -46.14 9.65 32.79
CA LYS A 14 -46.71 8.42 33.35
C LYS A 14 -45.75 7.72 34.31
N LEU A 15 -44.50 7.50 33.90
CA LEU A 15 -43.48 6.83 34.72
C LEU A 15 -43.16 7.61 36.01
N ALA A 16 -43.23 8.95 35.95
CA ALA A 16 -43.00 9.82 37.09
C ALA A 16 -44.24 10.04 37.98
N GLY A 17 -45.41 9.51 37.60
CA GLY A 17 -46.67 9.74 38.33
C GLY A 17 -47.20 11.18 38.22
N VAL A 18 -46.80 11.92 37.19
CA VAL A 18 -47.18 13.32 36.95
C VAL A 18 -48.20 13.38 35.80
N GLN A 19 -49.20 14.25 35.92
CA GLN A 19 -50.14 14.52 34.82
C GLN A 19 -49.69 15.77 34.05
N PRO A 20 -49.59 15.72 32.72
CA PRO A 20 -49.46 16.92 31.90
C PRO A 20 -50.62 17.89 32.17
N PRO A 21 -50.43 19.21 32.04
CA PRO A 21 -51.52 20.19 32.16
C PRO A 21 -52.69 19.83 31.24
N ALA A 22 -53.92 19.95 31.72
CA ALA A 22 -55.12 19.50 31.00
C ALA A 22 -55.35 20.26 29.68
N GLU A 23 -54.86 21.50 29.63
CA GLU A 23 -54.86 22.39 28.47
C GLU A 23 -53.83 22.03 27.39
N HIS A 24 -52.88 21.13 27.68
CA HIS A 24 -51.81 20.77 26.76
C HIS A 24 -52.16 19.50 25.96
N MET A 25 -52.51 19.66 24.69
CA MET A 25 -52.77 18.53 23.80
C MET A 25 -51.48 17.83 23.42
N LEU A 26 -51.39 16.53 23.73
CA LEU A 26 -50.24 15.69 23.38
C LEU A 26 -50.51 14.86 22.11
N ASP A 27 -49.65 15.03 21.11
CA ASP A 27 -49.67 14.22 19.88
C ASP A 27 -49.19 12.79 20.13
N GLY A 28 -48.28 12.60 21.08
CA GLY A 28 -47.78 11.28 21.48
C GLY A 28 -48.76 10.44 22.30
N GLU A 29 -48.38 9.18 22.51
CA GLU A 29 -49.07 8.26 23.43
C GLU A 29 -48.10 7.78 24.51
N ASP A 30 -48.62 7.51 25.71
CA ASP A 30 -47.85 6.88 26.78
C ASP A 30 -47.34 5.51 26.30
N ALA A 31 -46.02 5.31 26.28
CA ALA A 31 -45.38 4.07 25.87
C ALA A 31 -44.65 3.38 27.05
N SER A 32 -44.95 3.74 28.30
CA SER A 32 -44.27 3.24 29.49
C SER A 32 -44.17 1.71 29.57
N ASP A 33 -45.23 1.00 29.18
CA ASP A 33 -45.23 -0.47 29.12
C ASP A 33 -44.12 -1.04 28.23
N VAL A 34 -43.78 -0.37 27.12
CA VAL A 34 -42.68 -0.80 26.22
C VAL A 34 -41.32 -0.63 26.90
N PHE A 35 -41.15 0.46 27.66
CA PHE A 35 -39.92 0.75 28.38
C PHE A 35 -39.72 -0.21 29.56
N LEU A 36 -40.81 -0.74 30.10
CA LEU A 36 -40.82 -1.75 31.16
C LEU A 36 -40.77 -3.20 30.63
N GLY A 37 -40.43 -3.38 29.35
CA GLY A 37 -40.23 -4.69 28.71
C GLY A 37 -41.48 -5.33 28.09
N GLY A 38 -42.61 -4.64 28.11
CA GLY A 38 -43.83 -5.03 27.42
C GLY A 38 -43.83 -4.72 25.92
N SER A 39 -44.96 -4.98 25.26
CA SER A 39 -45.17 -4.63 23.85
C SER A 39 -46.58 -4.06 23.65
N ARG A 40 -46.71 -3.14 22.69
CA ARG A 40 -48.01 -2.53 22.34
C ARG A 40 -48.10 -2.19 20.86
N ALA A 41 -49.32 -2.18 20.36
CA ALA A 41 -49.65 -1.55 19.09
C ALA A 41 -49.80 -0.04 19.29
N ARG A 42 -49.32 0.73 18.31
CA ARG A 42 -49.56 2.18 18.29
C ARG A 42 -50.99 2.44 17.83
N VAL A 43 -51.71 3.33 18.52
CA VAL A 43 -53.08 3.69 18.15
C VAL A 43 -53.17 5.06 17.48
N LYS A 44 -52.30 6.01 17.87
CA LYS A 44 -52.26 7.33 17.24
C LYS A 44 -51.41 7.33 15.95
N PRO A 45 -51.79 8.06 14.90
CA PRO A 45 -50.92 8.29 13.75
C PRO A 45 -49.66 9.04 14.18
N LEU A 46 -48.55 8.81 13.47
CA LEU A 46 -47.41 9.72 13.50
C LEU A 46 -47.47 10.59 12.25
N MET A 47 -47.25 11.89 12.40
CA MET A 47 -47.31 12.83 11.29
C MET A 47 -46.08 13.73 11.29
N TRP A 48 -45.61 14.09 10.10
CA TRP A 48 -44.45 14.94 9.88
C TRP A 48 -44.73 15.96 8.79
N GLU A 49 -44.16 17.15 8.95
CA GLU A 49 -44.14 18.22 7.96
C GLU A 49 -42.68 18.65 7.75
N TRP A 50 -42.24 18.71 6.49
CA TRP A 50 -41.05 19.43 6.09
C TRP A 50 -41.43 20.88 5.75
N ARG A 51 -41.02 21.81 6.60
CA ARG A 51 -41.59 23.17 6.66
C ARG A 51 -40.79 24.25 5.92
N PHE A 52 -39.57 23.97 5.47
CA PHE A 52 -38.73 24.97 4.82
C PHE A 52 -39.19 25.22 3.38
N ARG A 53 -39.75 26.40 3.12
CA ARG A 53 -40.14 26.86 1.77
C ARG A 53 -38.98 27.62 1.13
N ILE A 54 -38.67 27.29 -0.13
CA ILE A 54 -37.68 27.98 -0.95
C ILE A 54 -38.28 29.29 -1.47
N ALA A 55 -37.52 30.37 -1.43
CA ALA A 55 -37.94 31.63 -2.02
C ALA A 55 -37.94 31.54 -3.56
N GLY A 56 -39.10 31.72 -4.19
CA GLY A 56 -39.22 31.83 -5.66
C GLY A 56 -39.49 30.52 -6.42
N GLU A 57 -39.55 29.39 -5.74
CA GLU A 57 -39.85 28.07 -6.34
C GLU A 57 -41.30 27.67 -6.01
N PRO A 58 -42.20 27.56 -7.01
CA PRO A 58 -43.60 27.22 -6.77
C PRO A 58 -43.81 25.72 -6.46
N PHE A 59 -42.84 24.83 -6.72
CA PHE A 59 -43.01 23.39 -6.56
C PHE A 59 -41.77 22.70 -5.97
N HIS A 60 -41.91 22.13 -4.77
CA HIS A 60 -40.94 21.15 -4.27
C HIS A 60 -41.21 19.79 -4.93
N HIS A 61 -40.19 19.23 -5.59
CA HIS A 61 -40.28 17.86 -6.13
C HIS A 61 -40.32 16.79 -5.04
N SER A 62 -39.92 17.09 -3.80
CA SER A 62 -39.91 16.13 -2.67
C SER A 62 -41.18 16.23 -1.83
N PRO A 63 -41.70 15.12 -1.27
CA PRO A 63 -42.89 15.12 -0.42
C PRO A 63 -42.69 15.97 0.85
N GLN A 64 -43.61 16.89 1.11
CA GLN A 64 -43.55 17.77 2.30
C GLN A 64 -44.27 17.21 3.51
N LEU A 65 -45.25 16.33 3.32
CA LEU A 65 -46.06 15.75 4.38
C LEU A 65 -45.79 14.26 4.47
N ALA A 66 -45.80 13.70 5.67
CA ALA A 66 -45.77 12.25 5.86
C ALA A 66 -46.65 11.81 7.03
N THR A 67 -47.21 10.61 6.94
CA THR A 67 -47.89 9.95 8.05
C THR A 67 -47.51 8.47 8.16
N ARG A 68 -47.50 7.91 9.36
CA ARG A 68 -47.39 6.48 9.62
C ARG A 68 -48.56 6.00 10.47
N VAL A 69 -49.29 5.01 9.97
CA VAL A 69 -50.45 4.40 10.62
C VAL A 69 -50.33 2.88 10.52
N GLY A 70 -50.07 2.23 11.64
CA GLY A 70 -49.73 0.80 11.68
C GLY A 70 -48.48 0.51 10.84
N ASP A 71 -48.62 -0.45 9.92
CA ASP A 71 -47.54 -0.85 9.01
C ASP A 71 -47.41 0.06 7.78
N TRP A 72 -48.35 1.00 7.58
CA TRP A 72 -48.35 1.89 6.42
C TRP A 72 -47.65 3.20 6.70
N LYS A 73 -46.87 3.69 5.74
CA LYS A 73 -46.33 5.04 5.72
C LYS A 73 -46.67 5.71 4.39
N LEU A 74 -47.28 6.89 4.45
CA LEU A 74 -47.60 7.75 3.31
C LEU A 74 -46.68 8.96 3.33
N LEU A 75 -46.16 9.37 2.18
CA LEU A 75 -45.50 10.64 1.93
C LEU A 75 -46.23 11.35 0.79
N MET A 76 -46.51 12.65 0.92
CA MET A 76 -47.19 13.39 -0.13
C MET A 76 -46.90 14.90 -0.11
N ASN A 77 -47.18 15.56 -1.23
CA ASN A 77 -47.38 17.01 -1.27
C ASN A 77 -48.84 17.35 -0.99
N ALA A 78 -49.10 18.55 -0.46
CA ALA A 78 -50.46 18.99 -0.12
C ALA A 78 -51.39 19.07 -1.34
N ASP A 79 -50.85 19.41 -2.51
CA ASP A 79 -51.53 19.43 -3.81
C ASP A 79 -51.58 18.05 -4.50
N ARG A 80 -51.04 17.01 -3.85
CA ARG A 80 -50.90 15.64 -4.38
C ARG A 80 -50.03 15.51 -5.63
N SER A 81 -49.20 16.52 -5.95
CA SER A 81 -48.23 16.46 -7.05
C SER A 81 -47.23 15.29 -6.92
N ARG A 82 -47.01 14.83 -5.68
CA ARG A 82 -46.26 13.61 -5.37
C ARG A 82 -46.98 12.86 -4.26
N VAL A 83 -47.15 11.55 -4.44
CA VAL A 83 -47.77 10.65 -3.47
C VAL A 83 -47.00 9.34 -3.46
N GLU A 84 -46.59 8.90 -2.28
CA GLU A 84 -45.82 7.69 -2.07
C GLU A 84 -46.36 6.92 -0.87
N LEU A 85 -46.54 5.62 -1.02
CA LEU A 85 -47.09 4.76 0.03
C LEU A 85 -46.21 3.51 0.18
N TYR A 86 -45.90 3.15 1.42
CA TYR A 86 -44.99 2.06 1.75
C TYR A 86 -45.56 1.17 2.87
N GLN A 87 -45.40 -0.15 2.73
CA GLN A 87 -45.67 -1.12 3.81
C GLN A 87 -44.39 -1.35 4.63
N ILE A 88 -44.15 -0.54 5.64
CA ILE A 88 -42.89 -0.47 6.41
C ILE A 88 -42.43 -1.80 7.01
N LYS A 89 -43.35 -2.71 7.33
CA LYS A 89 -42.99 -4.02 7.87
C LYS A 89 -42.37 -4.94 6.80
N GLN A 90 -42.78 -4.79 5.54
CA GLN A 90 -42.33 -5.58 4.39
C GLN A 90 -41.22 -4.86 3.62
N ASP A 91 -41.29 -3.53 3.55
CA ASP A 91 -40.31 -2.64 2.95
C ASP A 91 -39.85 -1.58 3.98
N PRO A 92 -38.98 -1.97 4.93
CA PRO A 92 -38.43 -1.03 5.91
C PRO A 92 -37.56 0.05 5.25
N THR A 93 -37.07 -0.22 4.03
CA THR A 93 -36.21 0.66 3.23
C THR A 93 -36.97 1.73 2.45
N GLN A 94 -38.30 1.64 2.35
CA GLN A 94 -39.16 2.56 1.58
C GLN A 94 -38.72 2.71 0.12
N LEU A 95 -38.41 1.58 -0.52
CA LEU A 95 -38.02 1.51 -1.92
C LEU A 95 -39.21 1.23 -2.86
N ASP A 96 -40.30 0.65 -2.34
CA ASP A 96 -41.44 0.23 -3.14
C ASP A 96 -42.66 1.13 -2.91
N ASN A 97 -42.80 2.13 -3.79
CA ASN A 97 -43.96 3.01 -3.75
C ASN A 97 -45.19 2.31 -4.33
N VAL A 98 -46.04 1.76 -3.45
CA VAL A 98 -47.26 1.04 -3.78
C VAL A 98 -48.52 1.93 -3.78
N ALA A 99 -48.36 3.26 -3.86
CA ALA A 99 -49.49 4.21 -3.81
C ALA A 99 -50.50 4.02 -4.94
N ALA A 100 -50.02 3.64 -6.13
CA ALA A 100 -50.88 3.41 -7.30
C ALA A 100 -51.74 2.14 -7.16
N ASP A 101 -51.23 1.12 -6.46
CA ASP A 101 -51.90 -0.17 -6.28
C ASP A 101 -52.86 -0.17 -5.09
N HIS A 102 -52.71 0.81 -4.18
CA HIS A 102 -53.54 0.97 -2.98
C HIS A 102 -54.15 2.38 -2.85
N PRO A 103 -54.91 2.86 -3.86
CA PRO A 103 -55.51 4.19 -3.82
C PRO A 103 -56.47 4.38 -2.64
N GLU A 104 -57.10 3.30 -2.16
CA GLU A 104 -57.94 3.28 -0.97
C GLU A 104 -57.15 3.57 0.31
N VAL A 105 -55.92 3.05 0.42
CA VAL A 105 -55.05 3.32 1.58
C VAL A 105 -54.52 4.75 1.50
N VAL A 106 -54.10 5.20 0.31
CA VAL A 106 -53.69 6.59 0.09
C VAL A 106 -54.78 7.55 0.53
N ALA A 107 -56.02 7.37 0.05
CA ALA A 107 -57.14 8.23 0.41
C ALA A 107 -57.39 8.25 1.92
N ARG A 108 -57.43 7.07 2.55
CA ARG A 108 -57.63 6.92 4.00
C ARG A 108 -56.56 7.64 4.84
N LEU A 109 -55.32 7.65 4.39
CA LEU A 109 -54.19 8.27 5.10
C LEU A 109 -54.00 9.76 4.77
N SER A 110 -54.40 10.19 3.57
CA SER A 110 -54.20 11.56 3.10
C SER A 110 -55.13 12.56 3.79
N GLU A 111 -56.42 12.22 3.97
CA GLU A 111 -57.38 13.18 4.54
C GLU A 111 -57.02 13.61 5.98
N PRO A 112 -56.69 12.71 6.91
CA PRO A 112 -56.26 13.12 8.25
C PRO A 112 -54.93 13.88 8.24
N LEU A 113 -53.99 13.51 7.36
CA LEU A 113 -52.70 14.18 7.22
C LEU A 113 -52.87 15.63 6.73
N LEU A 114 -53.73 15.85 5.73
CA LEU A 114 -54.05 17.19 5.22
C LEU A 114 -54.82 18.03 6.24
N ALA A 115 -55.74 17.42 6.99
CA ALA A 115 -56.44 18.11 8.07
C ALA A 115 -55.47 18.55 9.17
N TRP A 116 -54.56 17.66 9.59
CA TRP A 116 -53.50 17.98 10.55
C TRP A 116 -52.57 19.07 10.04
N ALA A 117 -52.11 19.00 8.78
CA ALA A 117 -51.23 20.01 8.19
C ALA A 117 -51.83 21.42 8.23
N LYS A 118 -53.16 21.56 8.09
CA LYS A 118 -53.87 22.84 8.21
C LYS A 118 -53.89 23.43 9.63
N THR A 119 -53.63 22.63 10.65
CA THR A 119 -53.54 23.09 12.05
C THR A 119 -52.17 23.67 12.40
N LEU A 120 -51.18 23.42 11.56
CA LEU A 120 -49.81 23.86 11.78
C LEU A 120 -49.68 25.35 11.43
N PRO A 121 -48.95 26.17 12.23
CA PRO A 121 -48.71 27.58 11.91
C PRO A 121 -47.95 27.80 10.58
N ASP A 122 -47.87 29.02 10.07
CA ASP A 122 -47.02 29.28 8.90
C ASP A 122 -45.52 29.14 9.26
N GLY A 123 -44.75 28.56 8.34
CA GLY A 123 -43.32 28.29 8.51
C GLY A 123 -42.37 29.38 7.99
N PRO A 124 -41.11 29.43 8.45
CA PRO A 124 -40.09 30.34 7.94
C PRO A 124 -39.69 30.01 6.48
N ARG A 125 -39.34 31.04 5.70
CA ARG A 125 -38.81 30.90 4.33
C ARG A 125 -37.28 30.99 4.37
N ASP A 126 -36.58 29.98 3.86
CA ASP A 126 -35.12 29.91 3.83
C ASP A 126 -34.60 29.89 2.38
N PRO A 127 -33.82 30.89 1.94
CA PRO A 127 -33.25 30.96 0.59
C PRO A 127 -32.31 29.81 0.20
N GLY A 128 -31.69 29.11 1.17
CA GLY A 128 -30.71 28.05 0.93
C GLY A 128 -31.28 26.63 1.03
N SER A 129 -32.55 26.47 1.40
CA SER A 129 -33.19 25.17 1.51
C SER A 129 -33.42 24.54 0.12
N GLY A 130 -33.26 23.22 -0.03
CA GLY A 130 -33.54 22.50 -1.29
C GLY A 130 -32.49 22.60 -2.42
N GLY A 131 -31.32 23.21 -2.21
CA GLY A 131 -30.23 23.27 -3.20
C GLY A 131 -29.53 21.93 -3.54
N GLN A 132 -29.94 20.82 -2.91
CA GLN A 132 -29.45 19.48 -3.24
C GLN A 132 -30.54 18.71 -3.97
N ASN A 133 -30.40 18.62 -5.30
CA ASN A 133 -31.17 17.68 -6.12
C ASN A 133 -30.72 16.25 -5.77
N TYR A 134 -31.31 15.65 -4.75
CA TYR A 134 -31.17 14.23 -4.49
C TYR A 134 -31.95 13.45 -5.56
N GLY A 135 -31.23 12.80 -6.47
CA GLY A 135 -31.79 11.71 -7.26
C GLY A 135 -32.11 10.53 -6.35
N TRP A 136 -33.30 10.53 -5.75
CA TRP A 136 -33.84 9.35 -5.05
C TRP A 136 -34.28 8.32 -6.09
N PRO A 137 -34.03 7.01 -5.90
CA PRO A 137 -34.30 6.00 -6.92
C PRO A 137 -35.75 6.08 -7.39
N GLY A 138 -35.92 6.36 -8.68
CA GLY A 138 -37.23 6.37 -9.33
C GLY A 138 -37.91 5.01 -9.18
N LYS A 139 -39.24 5.00 -9.36
CA LYS A 139 -40.12 3.81 -9.45
C LYS A 139 -39.34 2.54 -9.74
N ARG A 140 -39.54 1.49 -8.95
CA ARG A 140 -39.40 0.11 -9.44
C ARG A 140 -40.17 0.07 -10.76
N VAL A 141 -39.45 0.13 -11.87
CA VAL A 141 -40.03 -0.14 -13.19
C VAL A 141 -40.65 -1.51 -13.01
N ALA A 142 -41.96 -1.61 -13.22
CA ALA A 142 -42.74 -2.84 -13.13
C ALA A 142 -41.85 -3.99 -13.60
N GLU A 143 -41.65 -5.00 -12.73
CA GLU A 143 -40.65 -6.05 -12.89
C GLU A 143 -40.47 -6.38 -14.37
N GLN A 144 -39.44 -5.81 -14.98
CA GLN A 144 -38.95 -6.42 -16.20
C GLN A 144 -38.55 -7.82 -15.76
N PRO A 145 -39.02 -8.87 -16.44
CA PRO A 145 -38.64 -10.22 -16.09
C PRO A 145 -37.13 -10.19 -15.96
N ARG A 146 -36.61 -10.53 -14.77
CA ARG A 146 -35.17 -10.69 -14.57
C ARG A 146 -34.73 -11.51 -15.76
N THR A 147 -33.95 -10.94 -16.67
CA THR A 147 -33.17 -11.81 -17.54
C THR A 147 -32.44 -12.69 -16.55
N GLU A 148 -32.58 -14.02 -16.64
CA GLU A 148 -32.06 -14.95 -15.62
C GLU A 148 -30.57 -14.70 -15.28
N ARG A 149 -29.87 -13.99 -16.17
CA ARG A 149 -28.46 -13.65 -16.11
C ARG A 149 -28.27 -12.12 -15.98
N PRO A 150 -27.49 -11.64 -14.99
CA PRO A 150 -27.24 -10.22 -14.75
C PRO A 150 -26.13 -9.65 -15.65
N ASN A 151 -26.08 -8.33 -15.76
CA ASN A 151 -24.93 -7.61 -16.28
C ASN A 151 -23.78 -7.60 -15.26
N VAL A 152 -22.56 -7.40 -15.72
CA VAL A 152 -21.37 -7.30 -14.87
C VAL A 152 -20.56 -6.07 -15.26
N VAL A 153 -20.22 -5.25 -14.26
CA VAL A 153 -19.24 -4.17 -14.37
C VAL A 153 -18.08 -4.48 -13.42
N LEU A 154 -16.89 -4.71 -13.98
CA LEU A 154 -15.68 -5.02 -13.22
C LEU A 154 -14.69 -3.87 -13.36
N ILE A 155 -14.51 -3.10 -12.28
CA ILE A 155 -13.65 -1.93 -12.20
C ILE A 155 -12.34 -2.30 -11.52
N LEU A 156 -11.22 -2.12 -12.22
CA LEU A 156 -9.87 -2.39 -11.73
C LEU A 156 -9.07 -1.09 -11.68
N LEU A 157 -8.51 -0.77 -10.51
CA LEU A 157 -7.64 0.39 -10.30
C LEU A 157 -6.17 -0.02 -10.31
N ASP A 158 -5.31 0.90 -10.73
CA ASP A 158 -3.88 0.68 -10.98
C ASP A 158 -3.05 1.42 -9.91
N ASP A 159 -2.22 0.69 -9.17
CA ASP A 159 -1.35 1.21 -8.10
C ASP A 159 -2.04 1.92 -6.93
N VAL A 160 -3.35 1.74 -6.75
CA VAL A 160 -4.08 2.28 -5.60
C VAL A 160 -3.82 1.41 -4.35
N GLY A 161 -3.49 2.03 -3.22
CA GLY A 161 -3.19 1.36 -1.96
C GLY A 161 -4.40 0.74 -1.26
N TYR A 162 -4.12 -0.21 -0.36
CA TYR A 162 -5.16 -0.92 0.39
C TYR A 162 -6.07 0.01 1.21
N SER A 163 -5.50 1.09 1.76
CA SER A 163 -6.19 2.02 2.65
C SER A 163 -6.58 3.33 1.98
N ASP A 164 -6.68 3.37 0.65
CA ASP A 164 -6.97 4.60 -0.09
C ASP A 164 -8.47 4.86 -0.35
N TYR A 165 -9.35 3.90 -0.05
CA TYR A 165 -10.81 4.12 -0.07
C TYR A 165 -11.30 4.59 1.30
N GLY A 166 -12.29 5.49 1.35
CA GLY A 166 -12.92 5.93 2.59
C GLY A 166 -13.47 4.76 3.40
N CYS A 167 -14.14 3.82 2.73
CA CYS A 167 -14.64 2.57 3.30
C CYS A 167 -13.56 1.54 3.68
N TYR A 168 -12.27 1.84 3.43
CA TYR A 168 -11.08 1.12 3.88
C TYR A 168 -10.13 1.93 4.79
N GLY A 169 -10.56 3.11 5.23
CA GLY A 169 -9.85 3.92 6.24
C GLY A 169 -9.29 5.26 5.75
N SER A 170 -9.43 5.58 4.47
CA SER A 170 -8.83 6.76 3.85
C SER A 170 -9.55 8.08 4.16
N GLU A 171 -8.80 9.17 4.10
CA GLU A 171 -9.27 10.55 4.02
C GLU A 171 -9.57 11.03 2.58
N VAL A 172 -9.14 10.29 1.57
CA VAL A 172 -9.41 10.59 0.16
C VAL A 172 -10.91 10.49 -0.12
N GLN A 173 -11.47 11.43 -0.90
CA GLN A 173 -12.90 11.43 -1.19
C GLN A 173 -13.23 10.36 -2.23
N THR A 174 -13.76 9.22 -1.76
CA THR A 174 -14.28 8.14 -2.62
C THR A 174 -15.77 7.84 -2.36
N PRO A 175 -16.67 8.84 -2.42
CA PRO A 175 -18.07 8.67 -2.03
C PRO A 175 -18.84 7.64 -2.88
N ASN A 176 -18.45 7.40 -4.14
CA ASN A 176 -19.13 6.41 -4.99
C ASN A 176 -18.72 4.99 -4.64
N ILE A 177 -17.43 4.72 -4.43
CA ILE A 177 -16.94 3.43 -3.92
C ILE A 177 -17.52 3.18 -2.52
N ASP A 178 -17.55 4.20 -1.65
CA ASP A 178 -18.11 4.09 -0.31
C ASP A 178 -19.61 3.77 -0.34
N ARG A 179 -20.36 4.35 -1.29
CA ARG A 179 -21.77 4.02 -1.51
C ARG A 179 -21.97 2.60 -2.03
N LEU A 180 -21.12 2.11 -2.93
CA LEU A 180 -21.14 0.72 -3.39
C LEU A 180 -20.88 -0.23 -2.21
N ALA A 181 -19.91 0.10 -1.35
CA ALA A 181 -19.61 -0.66 -0.15
C ALA A 181 -20.74 -0.63 0.88
N ALA A 182 -21.35 0.52 1.12
CA ALA A 182 -22.47 0.68 2.06
C ALA A 182 -23.72 -0.10 1.61
N ASN A 183 -23.93 -0.24 0.30
CA ASN A 183 -25.04 -1.01 -0.26
C ASN A 183 -24.68 -2.46 -0.61
N GLY A 184 -23.43 -2.87 -0.35
CA GLY A 184 -22.89 -4.15 -0.78
C GLY A 184 -22.00 -4.82 0.26
N LEU A 185 -21.03 -5.57 -0.25
CA LEU A 185 -20.10 -6.41 0.50
C LEU A 185 -18.67 -5.88 0.33
N ARG A 186 -17.90 -5.88 1.43
CA ARG A 186 -16.46 -5.63 1.44
C ARG A 186 -15.70 -6.86 1.90
N PHE A 187 -14.60 -7.21 1.22
CA PHE A 187 -13.65 -8.22 1.67
C PHE A 187 -12.47 -7.59 2.38
N THR A 188 -12.19 -8.04 3.61
CA THR A 188 -10.95 -7.63 4.30
C THR A 188 -9.76 -8.45 3.83
N GLN A 189 -9.96 -9.69 3.36
CA GLN A 189 -8.92 -10.62 2.92
C GLN A 189 -9.08 -11.02 1.43
N PHE A 190 -8.84 -10.08 0.51
CA PHE A 190 -8.78 -10.37 -0.92
C PHE A 190 -7.38 -10.10 -1.49
N TYR A 191 -6.93 -10.93 -2.43
CA TYR A 191 -5.53 -10.97 -2.88
C TYR A 191 -5.34 -10.78 -4.39
N ASN A 192 -4.31 -10.02 -4.76
CA ASN A 192 -3.79 -9.85 -6.10
C ASN A 192 -2.40 -10.54 -6.24
N ASN A 193 -1.68 -10.32 -7.35
CA ASN A 193 -0.36 -10.91 -7.63
C ASN A 193 0.84 -9.94 -7.44
N ALA A 194 0.73 -8.94 -6.56
CA ALA A 194 1.72 -7.91 -6.21
C ALA A 194 2.15 -6.94 -7.32
N ILE A 195 1.84 -7.20 -8.59
CA ILE A 195 2.14 -6.32 -9.72
C ILE A 195 1.11 -6.48 -10.84
N CYS A 196 0.85 -5.39 -11.57
CA CYS A 196 -0.23 -5.25 -12.54
C CYS A 196 -0.35 -6.40 -13.57
N LEU A 197 0.73 -6.74 -14.28
CA LEU A 197 0.72 -7.72 -15.36
C LEU A 197 0.29 -9.14 -14.91
N PRO A 198 0.92 -9.78 -13.90
CA PRO A 198 0.46 -11.06 -13.38
C PRO A 198 -0.94 -10.98 -12.76
N THR A 199 -1.32 -9.86 -12.12
CA THR A 199 -2.68 -9.72 -11.58
C THR A 199 -3.71 -9.77 -12.70
N ARG A 200 -3.53 -8.98 -13.76
CA ARG A 200 -4.44 -8.93 -14.91
C ARG A 200 -4.54 -10.29 -15.62
N ALA A 201 -3.41 -10.99 -15.76
CA ALA A 201 -3.39 -12.33 -16.31
C ALA A 201 -4.26 -13.30 -15.51
N SER A 202 -4.14 -13.29 -14.17
CA SER A 202 -4.92 -14.17 -13.30
C SER A 202 -6.38 -13.78 -13.19
N LEU A 203 -6.66 -12.49 -13.06
CA LEU A 203 -8.03 -11.95 -13.00
C LEU A 203 -8.84 -12.40 -14.21
N LEU A 204 -8.24 -12.31 -15.41
CA LEU A 204 -8.96 -12.61 -16.64
C LEU A 204 -9.08 -14.10 -16.92
N THR A 205 -8.24 -14.96 -16.35
CA THR A 205 -8.19 -16.38 -16.73
C THR A 205 -8.59 -17.35 -15.62
N GLY A 206 -8.69 -16.88 -14.38
CA GLY A 206 -8.89 -17.74 -13.22
C GLY A 206 -7.73 -18.71 -12.94
N LEU A 207 -6.55 -18.41 -13.50
CA LEU A 207 -5.34 -19.22 -13.43
C LEU A 207 -4.19 -18.37 -12.87
N TYR A 208 -3.21 -18.99 -12.22
CA TYR A 208 -1.96 -18.31 -11.91
C TYR A 208 -1.20 -17.87 -13.17
N PRO A 209 -0.35 -16.84 -13.10
CA PRO A 209 0.45 -16.42 -14.24
C PRO A 209 1.30 -17.57 -14.78
N ARG A 210 1.42 -17.67 -16.11
CA ARG A 210 2.28 -18.65 -16.77
C ARG A 210 3.53 -17.94 -17.28
N TYR A 211 4.70 -18.46 -16.91
CA TYR A 211 6.01 -17.90 -17.25
C TYR A 211 6.62 -18.73 -18.38
N VAL A 212 6.61 -18.18 -19.58
CA VAL A 212 6.89 -18.90 -20.83
C VAL A 212 8.23 -18.48 -21.42
N GLY A 213 8.88 -19.43 -22.10
CA GLY A 213 10.13 -19.20 -22.81
C GLY A 213 11.36 -19.06 -21.89
N PRO A 214 12.56 -18.90 -22.49
CA PRO A 214 13.82 -18.84 -21.74
C PRO A 214 13.89 -17.61 -20.81
N GLU A 215 13.28 -16.50 -21.21
CA GLU A 215 13.22 -15.26 -20.42
C GLU A 215 12.10 -15.26 -19.35
N LYS A 216 11.32 -16.35 -19.23
CA LYS A 216 10.23 -16.47 -18.26
C LYS A 216 9.24 -15.31 -18.32
N ARG A 217 8.89 -14.87 -19.53
CA ARG A 217 7.92 -13.78 -19.73
C ARG A 217 6.52 -14.26 -19.36
N ILE A 218 5.75 -13.41 -18.68
CA ILE A 218 4.35 -13.71 -18.43
C ILE A 218 3.58 -13.46 -19.72
N GLN A 219 2.87 -14.49 -20.20
CA GLN A 219 2.08 -14.40 -21.42
C GLN A 219 0.87 -15.31 -21.31
N LEU A 220 -0.27 -14.83 -21.83
CA LEU A 220 -1.46 -15.66 -21.96
C LEU A 220 -1.24 -16.72 -23.05
N THR A 221 -1.13 -17.99 -22.67
CA THR A 221 -1.02 -19.10 -23.63
C THR A 221 -2.37 -19.38 -24.28
N SER A 222 -2.36 -20.19 -25.34
CA SER A 222 -3.60 -20.59 -26.04
C SER A 222 -4.48 -21.58 -25.26
N GLU A 223 -3.98 -22.13 -24.15
CA GLU A 223 -4.73 -23.02 -23.26
C GLU A 223 -5.45 -22.25 -22.13
N MET A 224 -5.24 -20.93 -22.07
CA MET A 224 -5.81 -20.03 -21.05
C MET A 224 -6.99 -19.28 -21.64
N LEU A 225 -8.21 -19.73 -21.34
CA LEU A 225 -9.44 -19.02 -21.71
C LEU A 225 -9.60 -17.76 -20.84
N THR A 226 -9.88 -16.62 -21.47
CA THR A 226 -10.21 -15.39 -20.72
C THR A 226 -11.70 -15.30 -20.41
N VAL A 227 -12.07 -14.51 -19.39
CA VAL A 227 -13.45 -14.22 -19.02
C VAL A 227 -14.21 -13.52 -20.15
N GLY A 228 -13.55 -12.67 -20.95
CA GLY A 228 -14.14 -12.09 -22.16
C GLY A 228 -14.58 -13.17 -23.14
N GLU A 229 -13.68 -14.12 -23.47
CA GLU A 229 -13.98 -15.22 -24.38
C GLU A 229 -15.07 -16.15 -23.83
N LEU A 230 -15.06 -16.42 -22.51
CA LEU A 230 -16.06 -17.25 -21.87
C LEU A 230 -17.44 -16.58 -21.92
N LEU A 231 -17.55 -15.33 -21.47
CA LEU A 231 -18.83 -14.62 -21.43
C LEU A 231 -19.38 -14.32 -22.83
N GLN A 232 -18.52 -14.00 -23.79
CA GLN A 232 -18.92 -13.86 -25.19
C GLN A 232 -19.53 -15.17 -25.72
N SER A 233 -18.93 -16.33 -25.42
CA SER A 233 -19.51 -17.62 -25.83
C SER A 233 -20.84 -17.95 -25.12
N ALA A 234 -21.07 -17.39 -23.94
CA ALA A 234 -22.35 -17.44 -23.23
C ALA A 234 -23.39 -16.40 -23.73
N GLY A 235 -23.05 -15.59 -24.75
CA GLY A 235 -23.96 -14.63 -25.38
C GLY A 235 -23.93 -13.22 -24.76
N TYR A 236 -22.94 -12.92 -23.92
CA TYR A 236 -22.74 -11.57 -23.39
C TYR A 236 -22.17 -10.63 -24.46
N GLN A 237 -22.56 -9.37 -24.39
CA GLN A 237 -21.81 -8.27 -25.00
C GLN A 237 -20.60 -7.96 -24.10
N THR A 238 -19.43 -7.73 -24.67
CA THR A 238 -18.18 -7.62 -23.90
C THR A 238 -17.42 -6.37 -24.31
N SER A 239 -17.03 -5.53 -23.35
CA SER A 239 -16.17 -4.37 -23.59
C SER A 239 -15.06 -4.27 -22.56
N LEU A 240 -13.88 -3.82 -23.00
CA LEU A 240 -12.79 -3.39 -22.11
C LEU A 240 -12.51 -1.90 -22.35
N SER A 241 -12.53 -1.11 -21.28
CA SER A 241 -12.19 0.31 -21.32
C SER A 241 -10.98 0.55 -20.44
N GLY A 242 -9.85 0.98 -21.02
CA GLY A 242 -8.61 1.32 -20.31
C GLY A 242 -7.48 0.30 -20.45
N LYS A 243 -6.68 0.12 -19.40
CA LYS A 243 -5.41 -0.61 -19.43
C LYS A 243 -5.56 -2.11 -19.68
N TRP A 244 -4.88 -2.63 -20.70
CA TRP A 244 -4.79 -4.05 -21.03
C TRP A 244 -3.55 -4.71 -20.42
N HIS A 245 -2.35 -4.26 -20.82
CA HIS A 245 -1.04 -4.71 -20.31
C HIS A 245 -0.74 -6.22 -20.48
N LEU A 246 -1.41 -6.92 -21.41
CA LEU A 246 -1.21 -8.36 -21.67
C LEU A 246 -0.79 -8.67 -23.12
N GLY A 247 -0.28 -7.66 -23.83
CA GLY A 247 0.24 -7.75 -25.20
C GLY A 247 -0.61 -6.98 -26.21
N GLY A 248 0.05 -6.13 -27.01
CA GLY A 248 -0.61 -5.26 -27.99
C GLY A 248 -0.63 -5.79 -29.43
N ALA A 249 -0.07 -6.97 -29.68
CA ALA A 249 -0.04 -7.60 -31.01
C ALA A 249 -1.02 -8.78 -31.08
N ALA A 250 -1.55 -9.07 -32.26
CA ALA A 250 -2.36 -10.27 -32.46
C ALA A 250 -1.52 -11.53 -32.17
N PRO A 251 -2.10 -12.58 -31.55
CA PRO A 251 -3.50 -12.73 -31.12
C PRO A 251 -3.72 -12.34 -29.63
N HIS A 252 -2.95 -11.41 -29.08
CA HIS A 252 -2.96 -11.05 -27.66
C HIS A 252 -3.74 -9.77 -27.34
N ARG A 253 -4.30 -9.07 -28.33
CA ARG A 253 -5.06 -7.84 -28.10
C ARG A 253 -6.39 -8.13 -27.40
N PRO A 254 -7.02 -7.16 -26.72
CA PRO A 254 -8.34 -7.35 -26.09
C PRO A 254 -9.39 -7.93 -27.06
N ILE A 255 -9.45 -7.42 -28.29
CA ILE A 255 -10.38 -7.91 -29.33
C ILE A 255 -10.12 -9.34 -29.78
N ASP A 256 -8.89 -9.83 -29.66
CA ASP A 256 -8.54 -11.23 -29.95
C ASP A 256 -8.89 -12.13 -28.75
N ARG A 257 -9.07 -11.53 -27.57
CA ARG A 257 -9.29 -12.20 -26.28
C ARG A 257 -10.68 -11.91 -25.71
N GLY A 258 -11.67 -11.90 -26.61
CA GLY A 258 -13.09 -11.95 -26.27
C GLY A 258 -13.67 -10.63 -25.76
N PHE A 259 -13.01 -9.49 -26.01
CA PHE A 259 -13.60 -8.17 -25.81
C PHE A 259 -14.01 -7.57 -27.15
N GLY A 260 -15.28 -7.76 -27.53
CA GLY A 260 -15.83 -7.23 -28.79
C GLY A 260 -15.69 -5.71 -28.98
N GLU A 261 -15.52 -4.96 -27.88
CA GLU A 261 -15.20 -3.53 -27.91
C GLU A 261 -14.03 -3.20 -26.99
N PHE A 262 -13.12 -2.37 -27.48
CA PHE A 262 -11.94 -1.96 -26.75
C PHE A 262 -11.61 -0.50 -27.03
N PHE A 263 -11.29 0.23 -25.97
CA PHE A 263 -10.60 1.50 -26.03
C PHE A 263 -9.64 1.58 -24.86
N GLY A 264 -8.37 1.89 -25.09
CA GLY A 264 -7.43 2.14 -24.01
C GLY A 264 -5.98 1.82 -24.35
N MET A 265 -5.18 1.72 -23.29
CA MET A 265 -3.74 1.51 -23.36
C MET A 265 -3.40 0.02 -23.42
N LEU A 266 -2.54 -0.37 -24.36
CA LEU A 266 -2.04 -1.74 -24.51
C LEU A 266 -0.78 -2.02 -23.66
N ASP A 267 -0.08 -0.96 -23.24
CA ASP A 267 1.14 -1.00 -22.42
C ASP A 267 0.89 -0.82 -20.91
N GLY A 268 1.94 -0.52 -20.15
CA GLY A 268 1.97 -0.52 -18.68
C GLY A 268 1.71 0.82 -17.98
N CYS A 269 2.01 1.95 -18.61
CA CYS A 269 1.77 3.31 -18.11
C CYS A 269 1.74 4.26 -19.32
N SER A 270 1.20 5.47 -19.18
CA SER A 270 1.28 6.55 -20.17
C SER A 270 0.99 7.89 -19.50
N ASN A 271 1.35 8.99 -20.16
CA ASN A 271 0.90 10.31 -19.75
C ASN A 271 -0.66 10.36 -19.73
N HIS A 272 -1.22 10.91 -18.66
CA HIS A 272 -2.67 10.98 -18.46
C HIS A 272 -3.37 12.15 -19.17
N PHE A 273 -2.65 13.20 -19.54
CA PHE A 273 -3.19 14.37 -20.26
C PHE A 273 -2.97 14.27 -21.77
N ASP A 274 -1.81 13.81 -22.21
CA ASP A 274 -1.55 13.53 -23.62
C ASP A 274 -0.75 12.23 -23.80
N PRO A 275 -1.39 11.11 -24.15
CA PRO A 275 -0.71 9.85 -24.44
C PRO A 275 0.17 9.87 -25.69
N SER A 276 0.17 10.95 -26.48
CA SER A 276 1.11 11.14 -27.58
C SER A 276 2.52 11.52 -27.11
N ILE A 277 2.66 11.94 -25.84
CA ILE A 277 3.94 12.24 -25.21
C ILE A 277 4.65 10.93 -24.84
N PRO A 278 5.88 10.69 -25.33
CA PRO A 278 6.67 9.53 -24.94
C PRO A 278 7.12 9.64 -23.48
N ASP A 279 7.37 8.50 -22.85
CA ASP A 279 8.03 8.49 -21.54
C ASP A 279 9.37 9.24 -21.59
N PRO A 280 9.83 9.79 -20.46
CA PRO A 280 11.15 10.40 -20.38
C PRO A 280 12.26 9.36 -20.63
N PRO A 281 13.48 9.78 -21.01
CA PRO A 281 14.59 8.87 -21.30
C PRO A 281 14.92 7.90 -20.16
N PHE A 282 14.78 8.32 -18.90
CA PHE A 282 15.04 7.46 -17.74
C PHE A 282 14.00 6.35 -17.56
N GLU A 283 12.82 6.47 -18.17
CA GLU A 283 11.78 5.42 -18.28
C GLU A 283 11.81 4.69 -19.65
N GLY A 284 12.88 4.93 -20.43
CA GLY A 284 13.17 4.25 -21.68
C GLY A 284 12.68 4.97 -22.94
N GLY A 285 12.15 6.20 -22.84
CA GLY A 285 11.86 7.02 -24.03
C GLY A 285 10.73 6.47 -24.93
N ARG A 286 9.85 5.62 -24.39
CA ARG A 286 8.88 4.84 -25.18
C ARG A 286 7.59 5.60 -25.39
N LEU A 287 7.13 5.66 -26.64
CA LEU A 287 5.75 6.03 -26.94
C LEU A 287 4.82 4.86 -26.62
N ARG A 288 3.85 5.10 -25.75
CA ARG A 288 2.94 4.08 -25.21
C ARG A 288 1.74 3.91 -26.13
N VAL A 289 1.37 2.66 -26.40
CA VAL A 289 0.37 2.37 -27.43
C VAL A 289 -1.03 2.42 -26.85
N TRP A 290 -1.85 3.32 -27.38
CA TRP A 290 -3.30 3.33 -27.22
C TRP A 290 -3.98 2.81 -28.48
N ALA A 291 -5.15 2.21 -28.33
CA ALA A 291 -5.94 1.72 -29.45
C ALA A 291 -7.44 1.79 -29.17
N ARG A 292 -8.21 1.90 -30.25
CA ARG A 292 -9.64 1.62 -30.28
C ARG A 292 -9.85 0.39 -31.17
N ASN A 293 -10.27 -0.72 -30.58
CA ASN A 293 -10.35 -2.01 -31.25
C ASN A 293 -9.01 -2.37 -31.93
N ALA A 294 -9.00 -2.53 -33.26
CA ALA A 294 -7.79 -2.87 -34.02
C ALA A 294 -6.94 -1.64 -34.39
N GLU A 295 -7.49 -0.43 -34.27
CA GLU A 295 -6.87 0.81 -34.71
C GLU A 295 -6.00 1.40 -33.59
N ARG A 296 -4.72 1.65 -33.89
CA ARG A 296 -3.83 2.37 -32.98
C ARG A 296 -4.15 3.86 -33.03
N LEU A 297 -4.25 4.48 -31.87
CA LEU A 297 -4.50 5.91 -31.73
C LEU A 297 -3.16 6.65 -31.61
N THR A 298 -3.04 7.73 -32.37
CA THR A 298 -1.86 8.62 -32.35
C THR A 298 -2.23 10.09 -32.13
N LYS A 299 -3.52 10.39 -32.00
CA LYS A 299 -4.06 11.73 -31.78
C LYS A 299 -5.10 11.68 -30.68
N PHE A 300 -5.05 12.64 -29.78
CA PHE A 300 -5.96 12.78 -28.65
C PHE A 300 -6.54 14.20 -28.64
N PRO A 301 -7.76 14.39 -28.09
CA PRO A 301 -8.32 15.73 -27.88
C PRO A 301 -7.45 16.60 -26.97
N GLU A 302 -7.46 17.92 -27.15
CA GLU A 302 -6.68 18.86 -26.32
C GLU A 302 -7.02 18.80 -24.82
N ASN A 303 -8.25 18.41 -24.48
CA ASN A 303 -8.74 18.26 -23.12
C ASN A 303 -8.77 16.80 -22.64
N PHE A 304 -7.95 15.93 -23.24
CA PHE A 304 -7.91 14.53 -22.86
C PHE A 304 -7.48 14.38 -21.39
N TYR A 305 -8.20 13.53 -20.67
CA TYR A 305 -7.76 13.00 -19.39
C TYR A 305 -8.10 11.52 -19.34
N SER A 306 -7.09 10.67 -19.15
CA SER A 306 -7.22 9.22 -19.31
C SER A 306 -8.41 8.61 -18.53
N SER A 307 -8.62 8.97 -17.26
CA SER A 307 -9.74 8.46 -16.46
C SER A 307 -11.10 8.87 -17.03
N ASP A 308 -11.21 10.11 -17.52
CA ASP A 308 -12.46 10.63 -18.10
C ASP A 308 -12.76 9.91 -19.42
N ALA A 309 -11.75 9.75 -20.30
CA ALA A 309 -11.89 9.06 -21.58
C ALA A 309 -12.20 7.56 -21.43
N ILE A 310 -11.60 6.89 -20.44
CA ILE A 310 -11.89 5.49 -20.10
C ILE A 310 -13.36 5.34 -19.65
N ALA A 311 -13.83 6.24 -18.79
CA ALA A 311 -15.21 6.22 -18.33
C ALA A 311 -16.20 6.54 -19.46
N ASP A 312 -15.88 7.51 -20.32
CA ASP A 312 -16.72 7.87 -21.48
C ASP A 312 -16.97 6.67 -22.39
N HIS A 313 -15.92 5.91 -22.73
CA HIS A 313 -16.05 4.70 -23.52
C HIS A 313 -16.86 3.61 -22.80
N ALA A 314 -16.68 3.44 -21.49
CA ALA A 314 -17.47 2.49 -20.70
C ALA A 314 -18.97 2.87 -20.70
N ILE A 315 -19.27 4.15 -20.50
CA ILE A 315 -20.63 4.71 -20.51
C ILE A 315 -21.28 4.56 -21.89
N GLU A 316 -20.55 4.86 -22.97
CA GLU A 316 -21.00 4.65 -24.35
C GLU A 316 -21.46 3.20 -24.56
N ASN A 317 -20.62 2.25 -24.15
CA ASN A 317 -20.92 0.82 -24.28
C ASN A 317 -22.07 0.36 -23.39
N ILE A 318 -22.13 0.78 -22.13
CA ILE A 318 -23.23 0.45 -21.21
C ILE A 318 -24.57 0.90 -21.78
N ARG A 319 -24.66 2.18 -22.21
CA ARG A 319 -25.89 2.74 -22.79
C ARG A 319 -26.31 2.02 -24.06
N ARG A 320 -25.35 1.62 -24.90
CA ARG A 320 -25.62 0.89 -26.14
C ARG A 320 -26.03 -0.56 -25.86
N PHE A 321 -25.30 -1.27 -25.00
CA PHE A 321 -25.52 -2.67 -24.67
C PHE A 321 -26.84 -2.89 -23.93
N ALA A 322 -27.23 -1.99 -23.03
CA ALA A 322 -28.50 -2.07 -22.30
C ALA A 322 -29.72 -2.07 -23.24
N ARG A 323 -29.62 -1.46 -24.43
CA ARG A 323 -30.71 -1.39 -25.41
C ARG A 323 -30.93 -2.68 -26.20
N SER A 324 -29.98 -3.62 -26.19
CA SER A 324 -30.07 -4.83 -27.03
C SER A 324 -30.84 -5.98 -26.38
N GLY A 325 -31.18 -5.88 -25.09
CA GLY A 325 -31.82 -6.95 -24.32
C GLY A 325 -30.91 -8.13 -23.98
N LYS A 326 -29.64 -8.10 -24.38
CA LYS A 326 -28.62 -9.10 -24.02
C LYS A 326 -27.83 -8.64 -22.79
N PRO A 327 -27.40 -9.54 -21.90
CA PRO A 327 -26.54 -9.15 -20.79
C PRO A 327 -25.18 -8.66 -21.31
N PHE A 328 -24.50 -7.83 -20.52
CA PHE A 328 -23.17 -7.33 -20.86
C PHE A 328 -22.14 -7.48 -19.75
N PHE A 329 -20.88 -7.54 -20.16
CA PHE A 329 -19.70 -7.50 -19.32
C PHE A 329 -18.84 -6.29 -19.72
N ALA A 330 -18.77 -5.30 -18.84
CA ALA A 330 -17.93 -4.13 -18.99
C ALA A 330 -16.76 -4.20 -18.01
N HIS A 331 -15.55 -4.41 -18.53
CA HIS A 331 -14.32 -4.35 -17.75
C HIS A 331 -13.70 -2.96 -17.87
N VAL A 332 -13.64 -2.22 -16.77
CA VAL A 332 -13.14 -0.84 -16.72
C VAL A 332 -11.81 -0.83 -15.96
N CYS A 333 -10.72 -0.57 -16.65
CA CYS A 333 -9.36 -0.64 -16.14
C CYS A 333 -8.73 0.74 -16.14
N PHE A 334 -8.90 1.51 -15.06
CA PHE A 334 -8.25 2.81 -14.97
C PHE A 334 -6.72 2.68 -15.01
N THR A 335 -6.05 3.67 -15.58
CA THR A 335 -4.58 3.80 -15.53
C THR A 335 -4.14 4.62 -14.33
N ALA A 336 -4.98 5.53 -13.84
CA ALA A 336 -4.75 6.21 -12.58
C ALA A 336 -4.93 5.22 -11.39
N ALA A 337 -4.24 5.38 -10.27
CA ALA A 337 -3.34 6.48 -9.91
C ALA A 337 -1.85 6.14 -10.12
N HIS A 338 -1.55 5.25 -11.08
CA HIS A 338 -0.19 4.92 -11.51
C HIS A 338 0.57 6.19 -11.96
N SER A 339 1.90 6.16 -11.90
CA SER A 339 2.74 7.20 -12.46
C SER A 339 2.53 7.39 -13.98
N PRO A 340 2.75 8.60 -14.50
CA PRO A 340 3.13 9.82 -13.79
C PRO A 340 1.97 10.47 -13.01
N LEU A 341 2.27 11.14 -11.89
CA LEU A 341 1.24 11.80 -11.05
C LEU A 341 0.64 13.05 -11.72
N HIS A 342 -0.43 12.84 -12.47
CA HIS A 342 -1.16 13.86 -13.25
C HIS A 342 -2.60 13.97 -12.79
N ALA A 343 -3.02 15.16 -12.35
CA ALA A 343 -4.39 15.40 -11.91
C ALA A 343 -4.89 16.78 -12.31
N LYS A 344 -6.20 16.87 -12.56
CA LYS A 344 -6.88 18.13 -12.90
C LYS A 344 -6.64 19.16 -11.78
N PRO A 345 -6.23 20.40 -12.08
CA PRO A 345 -5.93 21.39 -11.05
C PRO A 345 -7.06 21.62 -10.02
N ALA A 346 -8.32 21.54 -10.46
CA ALA A 346 -9.48 21.66 -9.59
C ALA A 346 -9.60 20.52 -8.58
N ASP A 347 -9.20 19.30 -8.94
CA ASP A 347 -9.17 18.17 -8.01
C ASP A 347 -8.00 18.28 -7.04
N VAL A 348 -6.81 18.67 -7.52
CA VAL A 348 -5.63 18.90 -6.66
C VAL A 348 -5.92 19.96 -5.58
N ALA A 349 -6.65 21.01 -5.94
CA ALA A 349 -7.03 22.07 -5.00
C ALA A 349 -7.79 21.56 -3.76
N LYS A 350 -8.55 20.46 -3.87
CA LYS A 350 -9.26 19.85 -2.73
C LYS A 350 -8.32 19.23 -1.69
N TYR A 351 -7.07 18.93 -2.05
CA TYR A 351 -6.12 18.18 -1.23
C TYR A 351 -4.88 18.97 -0.81
N ARG A 352 -4.65 20.16 -1.37
CA ARG A 352 -3.56 21.06 -0.93
C ARG A 352 -3.65 21.32 0.58
N GLY A 353 -2.53 21.21 1.29
CA GLY A 353 -2.45 21.44 2.74
C GLY A 353 -2.82 20.22 3.60
N LYS A 354 -3.53 19.22 3.04
CA LYS A 354 -4.03 18.08 3.82
C LYS A 354 -2.95 17.06 4.19
N TYR A 355 -1.80 17.09 3.52
CA TYR A 355 -0.75 16.09 3.69
C TYR A 355 0.52 16.64 4.35
N SER A 356 0.50 17.91 4.78
CA SER A 356 1.54 18.56 5.60
C SER A 356 1.87 17.81 6.91
N LEU A 357 0.90 17.04 7.43
CA LEU A 357 1.07 16.17 8.60
C LEU A 357 1.97 14.94 8.35
N GLY A 358 2.17 14.54 7.08
CA GLY A 358 3.10 13.49 6.70
C GLY A 358 2.60 12.05 6.78
N TRP A 359 3.34 11.16 6.14
CA TRP A 359 2.98 9.73 6.00
C TRP A 359 2.85 8.99 7.34
N ASP A 360 3.63 9.34 8.37
CA ASP A 360 3.56 8.70 9.69
C ASP A 360 2.19 8.96 10.35
N GLU A 361 1.74 10.21 10.33
CA GLU A 361 0.46 10.61 10.92
C GLU A 361 -0.72 10.17 10.04
N VAL A 362 -0.61 10.23 8.71
CA VAL A 362 -1.63 9.67 7.81
C VAL A 362 -1.81 8.18 8.07
N ARG A 363 -0.71 7.40 8.14
CA ARG A 363 -0.77 5.97 8.46
C ARG A 363 -1.44 5.71 9.81
N ARG A 364 -1.11 6.50 10.84
CA ARG A 364 -1.74 6.38 12.16
C ARG A 364 -3.26 6.59 12.07
N ARG A 365 -3.71 7.67 11.42
CA ARG A 365 -5.14 7.99 11.26
C ARG A 365 -5.89 6.94 10.45
N ARG A 366 -5.30 6.45 9.36
CA ARG A 366 -5.89 5.37 8.55
C ARG A 366 -6.03 4.08 9.35
N ARG A 367 -5.03 3.74 10.16
CA ARG A 367 -5.10 2.58 11.05
C ARG A 367 -6.22 2.72 12.09
N GLU A 368 -6.35 3.88 12.71
CA GLU A 368 -7.44 4.16 13.65
C GLU A 368 -8.80 4.02 12.99
N ARG A 369 -8.95 4.59 11.79
CA ARG A 369 -10.19 4.44 11.02
C ARG A 369 -10.49 3.00 10.64
N GLN A 370 -9.47 2.21 10.28
CA GLN A 370 -9.63 0.78 10.00
C GLN A 370 -10.07 -0.03 11.23
N LEU A 371 -9.62 0.34 12.43
CA LEU A 371 -10.10 -0.26 13.68
C LEU A 371 -11.57 0.08 13.92
N GLU A 372 -11.96 1.35 13.75
CA GLU A 372 -13.36 1.79 13.89
C GLU A 372 -14.29 1.08 12.89
N LEU A 373 -13.80 0.82 11.67
CA LEU A 373 -14.54 0.13 10.62
C LEU A 373 -14.54 -1.40 10.77
N GLY A 374 -13.78 -1.95 11.72
CA GLY A 374 -13.65 -3.40 11.93
C GLY A 374 -12.88 -4.14 10.83
N ILE A 375 -12.01 -3.43 10.08
CA ILE A 375 -11.26 -3.99 8.94
C ILE A 375 -10.05 -4.78 9.42
N ILE A 376 -9.42 -4.34 10.51
CA ILE A 376 -8.19 -4.88 11.04
C ILE A 376 -8.38 -5.32 12.49
N ASP A 377 -7.62 -6.33 12.92
CA ASP A 377 -7.64 -6.78 14.30
C ASP A 377 -6.82 -5.84 15.20
N PRO A 378 -7.36 -5.36 16.34
CA PRO A 378 -6.61 -4.54 17.29
C PRO A 378 -5.35 -5.22 17.85
N SER A 379 -5.27 -6.55 17.84
CA SER A 379 -4.10 -7.30 18.32
C SER A 379 -2.91 -7.27 17.36
N TRP A 380 -3.11 -6.89 16.09
CA TRP A 380 -2.03 -6.84 15.12
C TRP A 380 -1.07 -5.69 15.44
N ALA A 381 0.23 -6.03 15.49
CA ALA A 381 1.29 -5.07 15.72
C ALA A 381 1.37 -4.04 14.59
N VAL A 382 1.96 -2.88 14.86
CA VAL A 382 2.26 -1.91 13.81
C VAL A 382 3.63 -2.27 13.23
N PRO A 383 3.74 -2.59 11.92
CA PRO A 383 5.03 -2.78 11.30
C PRO A 383 5.92 -1.54 11.47
N ALA A 384 7.19 -1.78 11.78
CA ALA A 384 8.20 -0.74 11.70
C ALA A 384 8.27 -0.17 10.26
N ARG A 385 8.73 1.07 10.13
CA ARG A 385 9.07 1.65 8.83
C ARG A 385 10.12 0.77 8.14
N GLU A 386 9.97 0.61 6.83
CA GLU A 386 11.04 0.00 6.04
C GLU A 386 12.27 0.92 6.06
N PRO A 387 13.51 0.39 5.98
CA PRO A 387 14.73 1.17 6.15
C PRO A 387 14.86 2.39 5.22
N GLU A 388 14.27 2.31 4.03
CA GLU A 388 14.21 3.40 3.04
C GLU A 388 13.21 4.52 3.41
N VAL A 389 12.27 4.29 4.33
CA VAL A 389 11.27 5.27 4.75
C VAL A 389 11.77 6.06 5.96
N LYS A 390 12.18 7.30 5.70
CA LYS A 390 12.56 8.24 6.75
C LYS A 390 11.35 8.58 7.63
N PRO A 391 11.55 8.87 8.93
CA PRO A 391 10.53 9.57 9.70
C PRO A 391 10.15 10.90 9.03
N TRP A 392 8.88 11.29 9.07
CA TRP A 392 8.41 12.51 8.41
C TRP A 392 9.07 13.79 8.95
N ASP A 393 9.35 13.84 10.25
CA ASP A 393 9.92 15.03 10.92
C ASP A 393 11.34 15.37 10.45
N VAL A 394 12.08 14.40 9.90
CA VAL A 394 13.42 14.57 9.34
C VAL A 394 13.48 14.47 7.81
N GLU A 395 12.33 14.43 7.13
CA GLU A 395 12.28 14.48 5.66
C GLU A 395 12.66 15.89 5.16
N PRO A 396 13.72 16.05 4.34
CA PRO A 396 14.08 17.37 3.81
C PRO A 396 13.09 17.91 2.76
N LEU A 397 12.39 17.05 2.01
CA LEU A 397 11.51 17.45 0.89
C LEU A 397 10.02 17.41 1.26
N ARG A 398 9.63 17.88 2.46
CA ARG A 398 8.24 17.77 2.96
C ARG A 398 7.21 18.44 2.06
N GLU A 399 7.43 19.68 1.63
CA GLU A 399 6.46 20.40 0.78
C GLU A 399 6.27 19.72 -0.58
N TRP A 400 7.35 19.22 -1.17
CA TRP A 400 7.31 18.46 -2.41
C TRP A 400 6.55 17.14 -2.23
N ASN A 401 6.89 16.37 -1.19
CA ASN A 401 6.20 15.12 -0.85
C ASN A 401 4.71 15.36 -0.55
N GLU A 402 4.35 16.43 0.16
CA GLU A 402 2.95 16.80 0.36
C GLU A 402 2.23 17.02 -0.98
N ASN A 403 2.86 17.72 -1.93
CA ASN A 403 2.28 17.92 -3.25
C ASN A 403 2.12 16.60 -4.02
N LEU A 404 3.07 15.65 -3.93
CA LEU A 404 2.93 14.33 -4.53
C LEU A 404 1.64 13.64 -4.06
N MET A 405 1.42 13.59 -2.75
CA MET A 405 0.24 12.91 -2.19
C MET A 405 -1.06 13.67 -2.46
N ALA A 406 -1.03 15.01 -2.50
CA ALA A 406 -2.19 15.80 -2.90
C ALA A 406 -2.64 15.51 -4.34
N VAL A 407 -1.68 15.37 -5.26
CA VAL A 407 -1.95 15.02 -6.66
C VAL A 407 -2.41 13.57 -6.78
N TYR A 408 -1.78 12.63 -6.08
CA TYR A 408 -2.23 11.23 -6.05
C TYR A 408 -3.66 11.10 -5.53
N ALA A 409 -3.99 11.76 -4.41
CA ALA A 409 -5.34 11.77 -3.86
C ALA A 409 -6.36 12.36 -4.84
N ALA A 410 -5.98 13.40 -5.59
CA ALA A 410 -6.80 13.96 -6.65
C ALA A 410 -7.01 12.98 -7.83
N MET A 411 -6.02 12.15 -8.18
CA MET A 411 -6.20 11.08 -9.17
C MET A 411 -7.20 10.03 -8.68
N VAL A 412 -7.11 9.60 -7.42
CA VAL A 412 -8.05 8.64 -6.82
C VAL A 412 -9.47 9.22 -6.71
N ASP A 413 -9.62 10.48 -6.32
CA ASP A 413 -10.90 11.21 -6.35
C ASP A 413 -11.49 11.26 -7.77
N SER A 414 -10.66 11.61 -8.76
CA SER A 414 -11.09 11.65 -10.17
C SER A 414 -11.55 10.29 -10.70
N ILE A 415 -10.92 9.19 -10.27
CA ILE A 415 -11.42 7.82 -10.53
C ILE A 415 -12.81 7.64 -9.91
N ASP A 416 -13.00 8.00 -8.65
CA ASP A 416 -14.30 7.83 -7.97
C ASP A 416 -15.42 8.67 -8.61
N GLN A 417 -15.13 9.91 -9.02
CA GLN A 417 -16.06 10.73 -9.81
C GLN A 417 -16.51 10.01 -11.08
N ASN A 418 -15.55 9.39 -11.79
CA ASN A 418 -15.83 8.62 -13.00
C ASN A 418 -16.60 7.32 -12.74
N ILE A 419 -16.35 6.65 -11.61
CA ILE A 419 -17.20 5.55 -11.14
C ILE A 419 -18.63 6.06 -10.93
N GLY A 420 -18.82 7.23 -10.32
CA GLY A 420 -20.13 7.88 -10.18
C GLY A 420 -20.85 8.06 -11.51
N ARG A 421 -20.15 8.54 -12.55
CA ARG A 421 -20.68 8.70 -13.91
C ARG A 421 -21.09 7.36 -14.55
N ILE A 422 -20.28 6.31 -14.35
CA ILE A 422 -20.60 4.95 -14.81
C ILE A 422 -21.86 4.42 -14.12
N MET A 423 -21.97 4.61 -12.79
CA MET A 423 -23.15 4.21 -12.03
C MET A 423 -24.39 4.95 -12.49
N GLN A 424 -24.30 6.26 -12.72
CA GLN A 424 -25.39 7.06 -13.28
C GLN A 424 -25.83 6.54 -14.65
N ALA A 425 -24.89 6.14 -15.53
CA ALA A 425 -25.24 5.57 -16.82
C ALA A 425 -25.99 4.22 -16.71
N LEU A 426 -25.67 3.39 -15.70
CA LEU A 426 -26.45 2.18 -15.40
C LEU A 426 -27.87 2.51 -14.96
N ASP A 427 -28.04 3.53 -14.11
CA ASP A 427 -29.35 4.00 -13.63
C ASP A 427 -30.19 4.54 -14.80
N GLU A 428 -29.63 5.45 -15.60
CA GLU A 428 -30.28 6.05 -16.78
C GLU A 428 -30.64 5.01 -17.85
N SER A 429 -29.88 3.93 -17.94
CA SER A 429 -30.15 2.83 -18.89
C SER A 429 -31.14 1.80 -18.34
N GLY A 430 -31.63 1.95 -17.10
CA GLY A 430 -32.50 0.98 -16.44
C GLY A 430 -31.80 -0.35 -16.10
N ALA A 431 -30.47 -0.41 -16.19
CA ALA A 431 -29.69 -1.64 -16.03
C ALA A 431 -29.22 -1.87 -14.59
N ALA A 432 -29.23 -0.83 -13.73
CA ALA A 432 -28.62 -0.86 -12.41
C ALA A 432 -29.10 -2.00 -11.50
N GLN A 433 -30.41 -2.27 -11.46
CA GLN A 433 -31.00 -3.30 -10.58
C GLN A 433 -30.58 -4.73 -10.95
N ASN A 434 -30.15 -4.95 -12.20
CA ASN A 434 -29.70 -6.25 -12.70
C ASN A 434 -28.20 -6.25 -13.03
N THR A 435 -27.41 -5.42 -12.36
CA THR A 435 -25.96 -5.32 -12.59
C THR A 435 -25.18 -5.63 -11.33
N VAL A 436 -24.19 -6.52 -11.44
CA VAL A 436 -23.17 -6.75 -10.41
C VAL A 436 -22.01 -5.81 -10.66
N VAL A 437 -21.64 -5.00 -9.67
CA VAL A 437 -20.50 -4.10 -9.74
C VAL A 437 -19.41 -4.59 -8.79
N LEU A 438 -18.21 -4.79 -9.30
CA LEU A 438 -17.02 -5.17 -8.51
C LEU A 438 -15.94 -4.10 -8.67
N VAL A 439 -15.35 -3.65 -7.57
CA VAL A 439 -14.23 -2.68 -7.55
C VAL A 439 -13.06 -3.25 -6.75
N LEU A 440 -11.86 -3.28 -7.35
CA LEU A 440 -10.62 -3.75 -6.72
C LEU A 440 -9.37 -3.09 -7.29
N ASN A 441 -8.22 -3.24 -6.62
CA ASN A 441 -6.91 -2.79 -7.11
C ASN A 441 -6.07 -3.97 -7.64
N ASP A 442 -5.20 -3.72 -8.62
CA ASP A 442 -4.35 -4.75 -9.22
C ASP A 442 -3.08 -5.08 -8.42
N ASN A 443 -2.63 -4.18 -7.55
CA ASN A 443 -1.57 -4.38 -6.57
C ASN A 443 -1.71 -3.40 -5.39
N GLY A 444 -0.84 -3.53 -4.39
CA GLY A 444 -0.71 -2.49 -3.35
C GLY A 444 -0.17 -1.17 -3.89
N GLY A 445 -0.16 -0.14 -3.04
CA GLY A 445 0.38 1.19 -3.34
C GLY A 445 1.85 1.13 -3.76
N CYS A 446 2.28 2.05 -4.62
CA CYS A 446 3.55 1.99 -5.32
C CYS A 446 4.66 2.78 -4.61
N ALA A 447 5.77 2.10 -4.31
CA ALA A 447 6.95 2.70 -3.69
C ALA A 447 8.05 3.13 -4.67
N GLU A 448 7.81 2.98 -5.97
CA GLU A 448 8.76 3.43 -7.00
C GLU A 448 8.98 4.95 -6.89
N GLN A 449 10.16 5.41 -7.30
CA GLN A 449 10.58 6.82 -7.32
C GLN A 449 10.93 7.22 -8.76
N ALA A 450 9.97 7.11 -9.68
CA ALA A 450 10.14 7.61 -11.03
C ALA A 450 10.47 9.11 -10.99
N GLY A 451 11.46 9.55 -11.76
CA GLY A 451 11.94 10.95 -11.73
C GLY A 451 12.83 11.31 -10.53
N GLY A 452 12.99 10.41 -9.55
CA GLY A 452 13.80 10.63 -8.35
C GLY A 452 13.22 11.65 -7.37
N ASP A 453 13.98 11.91 -6.30
CA ASP A 453 13.65 12.92 -5.28
C ASP A 453 14.12 14.32 -5.75
N ASP A 454 13.57 14.79 -6.87
CA ASP A 454 13.88 16.09 -7.47
C ASP A 454 12.72 17.08 -7.26
N PRO A 455 12.86 18.07 -6.35
CA PRO A 455 11.79 19.04 -6.08
C PRO A 455 11.48 19.96 -7.27
N THR A 456 12.32 19.99 -8.31
CA THR A 456 12.03 20.73 -9.55
C THR A 456 11.01 20.03 -10.44
N ASN A 457 10.82 18.71 -10.28
CA ASN A 457 9.80 17.92 -10.95
C ASN A 457 8.50 17.96 -10.13
N VAL A 458 7.70 19.00 -10.36
CA VAL A 458 6.49 19.27 -9.59
C VAL A 458 5.33 18.41 -10.10
N ALA A 459 4.79 17.51 -9.28
CA ALA A 459 3.62 16.70 -9.62
C ALA A 459 2.38 17.55 -9.96
N GLY A 460 1.55 17.03 -10.87
CA GLY A 460 0.24 17.59 -11.22
C GLY A 460 0.10 17.91 -12.71
N PRO A 461 0.94 18.78 -13.29
CA PRO A 461 0.92 19.16 -14.71
C PRO A 461 1.30 18.02 -15.67
N GLU A 462 1.06 18.22 -16.96
CA GLU A 462 1.32 17.26 -18.04
C GLU A 462 2.80 16.93 -18.24
N GLU A 463 3.68 17.89 -17.97
CA GLU A 463 5.12 17.80 -18.25
C GLU A 463 5.89 17.02 -17.18
N CYS A 464 5.28 16.75 -16.02
CA CYS A 464 5.95 16.09 -14.92
C CYS A 464 6.07 14.57 -15.17
N TYR A 465 7.00 13.93 -14.46
CA TYR A 465 7.03 12.47 -14.42
C TYR A 465 7.59 12.03 -13.08
N VAL A 466 6.68 11.86 -12.11
CA VAL A 466 6.99 11.45 -10.74
C VAL A 466 5.99 10.41 -10.24
N SER A 467 6.36 9.72 -9.17
CA SER A 467 5.53 8.77 -8.41
C SER A 467 5.54 9.13 -6.91
N CYS A 468 4.69 8.48 -6.11
CA CYS A 468 4.53 8.79 -4.69
C CYS A 468 5.73 8.41 -3.79
N GLY A 469 6.55 7.44 -4.20
CA GLY A 469 7.69 6.99 -3.42
C GLY A 469 7.33 6.15 -2.18
N ALA A 470 8.37 5.62 -1.52
CA ALA A 470 8.21 4.66 -0.43
C ALA A 470 7.52 5.22 0.83
N GLY A 471 7.71 6.51 1.12
CA GLY A 471 7.07 7.15 2.28
C GLY A 471 5.55 7.16 2.17
N TRP A 472 5.01 7.59 1.03
CA TRP A 472 3.56 7.54 0.81
C TRP A 472 3.04 6.12 0.59
N ALA A 473 3.80 5.23 -0.07
CA ALA A 473 3.43 3.82 -0.16
C ALA A 473 3.27 3.15 1.23
N TYR A 474 4.06 3.57 2.21
CA TYR A 474 3.91 3.18 3.62
C TYR A 474 2.57 3.63 4.20
N ALA A 475 2.10 4.85 3.94
CA ALA A 475 0.76 5.26 4.36
C ALA A 475 -0.37 4.57 3.56
N GLN A 476 -0.20 4.42 2.24
CA GLN A 476 -1.18 3.85 1.32
C GLN A 476 -1.53 2.39 1.63
N ASN A 477 -0.55 1.61 2.10
CA ASN A 477 -0.72 0.18 2.39
C ASN A 477 -1.03 -0.13 3.85
N THR A 478 -1.50 0.85 4.63
CA THR A 478 -1.91 0.65 6.03
C THR A 478 -2.92 -0.51 6.18
N PRO A 479 -2.73 -1.44 7.15
CA PRO A 479 -1.68 -1.47 8.19
C PRO A 479 -0.47 -2.33 7.78
N PHE A 480 -0.44 -2.82 6.55
CA PHE A 480 0.46 -3.88 6.12
C PHE A 480 1.88 -3.39 5.86
N ARG A 481 2.77 -4.38 5.75
CA ARG A 481 4.19 -4.25 5.48
C ARG A 481 4.46 -4.33 3.98
N ARG A 482 5.46 -3.56 3.50
CA ARG A 482 5.82 -3.41 2.07
C ARG A 482 4.66 -2.92 1.18
N TYR A 483 4.89 -2.99 -0.13
CA TYR A 483 4.15 -2.28 -1.17
C TYR A 483 4.18 -3.10 -2.48
N LYS A 484 3.67 -2.54 -3.59
CA LYS A 484 3.78 -3.09 -4.96
C LYS A 484 5.16 -3.70 -5.22
N GLY A 485 5.20 -4.88 -5.83
CA GLY A 485 6.42 -5.61 -6.17
C GLY A 485 6.90 -6.60 -5.10
N TRP A 486 6.43 -6.46 -3.85
CA TRP A 486 6.66 -7.44 -2.78
C TRP A 486 5.43 -8.33 -2.56
N VAL A 487 5.67 -9.56 -2.11
CA VAL A 487 4.61 -10.55 -1.82
C VAL A 487 4.13 -10.56 -0.36
N HIS A 488 4.60 -9.60 0.42
CA HIS A 488 4.06 -9.26 1.74
C HIS A 488 2.64 -8.67 1.58
N GLU A 489 1.85 -8.66 2.64
CA GLU A 489 0.45 -8.22 2.61
C GLU A 489 0.28 -6.83 2.00
N GLY A 490 1.22 -5.90 2.19
CA GLY A 490 1.11 -4.56 1.60
C GLY A 490 1.30 -4.51 0.09
N GLY A 491 1.84 -5.55 -0.54
CA GLY A 491 1.87 -5.69 -1.99
C GLY A 491 0.72 -6.52 -2.56
N ILE A 492 0.25 -7.55 -1.83
CA ILE A 492 -0.74 -8.52 -2.34
C ILE A 492 -2.17 -8.33 -1.83
N ALA A 493 -2.39 -7.70 -0.67
CA ALA A 493 -3.73 -7.45 -0.18
C ALA A 493 -4.37 -6.32 -0.98
N THR A 494 -5.60 -6.53 -1.44
CA THR A 494 -6.36 -5.52 -2.18
C THR A 494 -7.79 -5.43 -1.64
N PRO A 495 -8.37 -4.24 -1.55
CA PRO A 495 -9.80 -4.06 -1.34
C PRO A 495 -10.58 -4.79 -2.43
N LEU A 496 -11.69 -5.45 -2.05
CA LEU A 496 -12.72 -5.85 -3.00
C LEU A 496 -14.07 -5.38 -2.46
N VAL A 497 -14.73 -4.52 -3.24
CA VAL A 497 -16.10 -4.06 -3.02
C VAL A 497 -17.00 -4.73 -4.06
N VAL A 498 -18.08 -5.36 -3.61
CA VAL A 498 -19.08 -6.01 -4.48
C VAL A 498 -20.45 -5.44 -4.15
N SER A 499 -21.14 -4.87 -5.14
CA SER A 499 -22.51 -4.39 -5.01
C SER A 499 -23.39 -5.11 -6.03
N TRP A 500 -24.40 -5.82 -5.53
CA TRP A 500 -25.41 -6.47 -6.35
C TRP A 500 -26.79 -6.27 -5.73
N PRO A 501 -27.59 -5.31 -6.25
CA PRO A 501 -28.92 -5.02 -5.70
C PRO A 501 -29.79 -6.27 -5.56
N GLY A 502 -30.36 -6.47 -4.38
CA GLY A 502 -31.20 -7.63 -4.05
C GLY A 502 -30.46 -8.96 -3.84
N VAL A 503 -29.12 -8.98 -3.91
CA VAL A 503 -28.30 -10.18 -3.67
C VAL A 503 -27.27 -9.95 -2.56
N THR A 504 -26.45 -8.90 -2.66
CA THR A 504 -25.51 -8.56 -1.58
C THR A 504 -26.24 -7.95 -0.40
N GLN A 505 -25.89 -8.39 0.82
CA GLN A 505 -26.35 -7.74 2.04
C GLN A 505 -25.63 -6.40 2.24
N SER A 506 -26.40 -5.32 2.43
CA SER A 506 -25.87 -3.96 2.57
C SER A 506 -24.90 -3.81 3.74
N GLY A 507 -23.74 -3.21 3.47
CA GLY A 507 -22.73 -2.84 4.45
C GLY A 507 -21.92 -4.02 5.00
N ARG A 508 -22.14 -5.24 4.48
CA ARG A 508 -21.52 -6.46 5.02
C ARG A 508 -20.02 -6.42 4.85
N LEU A 509 -19.32 -6.88 5.88
CA LEU A 509 -17.88 -7.12 5.87
C LEU A 509 -17.63 -8.62 5.95
N THR A 510 -16.72 -9.16 5.14
CA THR A 510 -16.33 -10.57 5.18
C THR A 510 -14.82 -10.71 5.33
N GLY A 511 -14.43 -11.58 6.28
CA GLY A 511 -13.05 -12.02 6.46
C GLY A 511 -12.69 -13.26 5.64
N GLN A 512 -13.61 -13.77 4.81
CA GLN A 512 -13.33 -14.89 3.92
C GLN A 512 -12.18 -14.53 2.97
N VAL A 513 -11.30 -15.49 2.76
CA VAL A 513 -10.11 -15.32 1.93
C VAL A 513 -10.53 -15.43 0.46
N GLY A 514 -10.12 -14.49 -0.39
CA GLY A 514 -10.33 -14.53 -1.84
C GLY A 514 -9.08 -14.07 -2.61
N HIS A 515 -9.00 -14.36 -3.90
CA HIS A 515 -7.90 -13.97 -4.78
C HIS A 515 -8.42 -13.71 -6.18
N VAL A 516 -7.69 -12.93 -6.98
CA VAL A 516 -8.08 -12.62 -8.37
C VAL A 516 -8.28 -13.86 -9.26
N VAL A 517 -7.78 -15.04 -8.90
CA VAL A 517 -8.04 -16.29 -9.66
C VAL A 517 -9.49 -16.76 -9.47
N ASP A 518 -10.15 -16.32 -8.41
CA ASP A 518 -11.52 -16.66 -8.06
C ASP A 518 -12.53 -15.88 -8.92
N LEU A 519 -12.11 -14.83 -9.63
CA LEU A 519 -13.01 -13.95 -10.38
C LEU A 519 -13.59 -14.62 -11.63
N LEU A 520 -12.80 -15.33 -12.44
CA LEU A 520 -13.35 -16.04 -13.60
C LEU A 520 -14.42 -17.08 -13.19
N PRO A 521 -14.17 -18.05 -12.28
CA PRO A 521 -15.21 -19.00 -11.89
C PRO A 521 -16.44 -18.31 -11.28
N THR A 522 -16.26 -17.23 -10.51
CA THR A 522 -17.38 -16.43 -9.98
C THR A 522 -18.22 -15.82 -11.10
N LEU A 523 -17.58 -15.18 -12.08
CA LEU A 523 -18.27 -14.54 -13.20
C LEU A 523 -18.90 -15.56 -14.14
N ALA A 524 -18.29 -16.74 -14.31
CA ALA A 524 -18.88 -17.86 -15.04
C ALA A 524 -20.18 -18.33 -14.37
N GLU A 525 -20.17 -18.53 -13.05
CA GLU A 525 -21.36 -18.95 -12.30
C GLU A 525 -22.46 -17.88 -12.32
N ILE A 526 -22.11 -16.60 -12.14
CA ILE A 526 -23.03 -15.47 -12.26
C ILE A 526 -23.69 -15.44 -13.64
N ALA A 527 -22.93 -15.72 -14.69
CA ALA A 527 -23.41 -15.72 -16.07
C ALA A 527 -24.11 -17.02 -16.48
N GLY A 528 -24.15 -18.05 -15.63
CA GLY A 528 -24.59 -19.39 -16.01
C GLY A 528 -23.76 -20.00 -17.14
N ALA A 529 -22.49 -19.63 -17.25
CA ALA A 529 -21.56 -20.10 -18.26
C ALA A 529 -20.77 -21.32 -17.78
N THR A 530 -20.63 -22.33 -18.63
CA THR A 530 -19.83 -23.52 -18.33
C THR A 530 -18.40 -23.32 -18.83
N TYR A 531 -17.40 -23.50 -17.96
CA TYR A 531 -16.00 -23.53 -18.38
C TYR A 531 -15.72 -24.80 -19.20
N PRO A 532 -15.35 -24.70 -20.49
CA PRO A 532 -15.20 -25.88 -21.34
C PRO A 532 -13.89 -26.61 -21.05
N ALA A 533 -13.86 -27.93 -21.24
CA ALA A 533 -12.63 -28.73 -21.13
C ALA A 533 -11.69 -28.54 -22.34
N GLU A 534 -12.26 -28.16 -23.48
CA GLU A 534 -11.56 -28.02 -24.77
C GLU A 534 -12.12 -26.84 -25.56
N ARG A 535 -11.27 -26.16 -26.32
CA ARG A 535 -11.67 -25.14 -27.29
C ARG A 535 -10.80 -25.24 -28.54
N ASN A 536 -11.44 -25.24 -29.72
CA ASN A 536 -10.77 -25.30 -31.02
C ASN A 536 -9.75 -26.45 -31.15
N GLY A 537 -10.08 -27.67 -30.70
CA GLY A 537 -9.17 -28.81 -30.77
C GLY A 537 -8.09 -28.85 -29.68
N ARG A 538 -8.10 -27.90 -28.72
CA ARG A 538 -7.07 -27.77 -27.67
C ARG A 538 -7.67 -27.88 -26.28
N ARG A 539 -7.09 -28.75 -25.45
CA ARG A 539 -7.46 -28.89 -24.04
C ARG A 539 -7.09 -27.61 -23.29
N LEU A 540 -8.04 -27.09 -22.52
CA LEU A 540 -7.81 -25.92 -21.67
C LEU A 540 -7.23 -26.33 -20.32
N LEU A 541 -6.51 -25.40 -19.69
CA LEU A 541 -6.06 -25.60 -18.32
C LEU A 541 -7.26 -25.58 -17.35
N PRO A 542 -7.35 -26.52 -16.39
CA PRO A 542 -8.38 -26.46 -15.36
C PRO A 542 -8.26 -25.19 -14.53
N LEU A 543 -9.40 -24.57 -14.19
CA LEU A 543 -9.45 -23.40 -13.32
C LEU A 543 -8.76 -23.68 -11.98
N GLU A 544 -8.04 -22.68 -11.48
CA GLU A 544 -7.31 -22.77 -10.20
C GLU A 544 -8.00 -21.99 -9.08
N GLY A 545 -8.90 -21.06 -9.42
CA GLY A 545 -9.74 -20.36 -8.46
C GLY A 545 -11.06 -21.08 -8.17
N GLN A 546 -11.74 -20.60 -7.13
CA GLN A 546 -13.06 -21.08 -6.71
C GLN A 546 -14.08 -19.94 -6.77
N SER A 547 -15.35 -20.23 -7.02
CA SER A 547 -16.37 -19.19 -7.07
C SER A 547 -16.59 -18.55 -5.69
N LEU A 548 -16.65 -17.22 -5.66
CA LEU A 548 -17.00 -16.39 -4.51
C LEU A 548 -18.51 -16.16 -4.41
N LEU A 549 -19.30 -16.68 -5.36
CA LEU A 549 -20.75 -16.43 -5.42
C LEU A 549 -21.48 -16.80 -4.12
N PRO A 550 -21.17 -17.92 -3.43
CA PRO A 550 -21.81 -18.22 -2.16
C PRO A 550 -21.54 -17.14 -1.09
N VAL A 551 -20.29 -16.65 -1.00
CA VAL A 551 -19.92 -15.56 -0.08
C VAL A 551 -20.67 -14.29 -0.44
N ILE A 552 -20.75 -13.93 -1.73
CA ILE A 552 -21.52 -12.78 -2.22
C ILE A 552 -23.00 -12.89 -1.84
N ARG A 553 -23.57 -14.09 -1.85
CA ARG A 553 -24.98 -14.37 -1.52
C ARG A 553 -25.30 -14.48 -0.03
N GLY A 554 -24.31 -14.40 0.87
CA GLY A 554 -24.55 -14.54 2.31
C GLY A 554 -23.92 -15.77 2.94
N ASP A 555 -23.60 -16.80 2.17
CA ASP A 555 -23.12 -18.09 2.69
C ASP A 555 -21.63 -18.02 3.03
N ALA A 556 -21.34 -17.96 4.34
CA ALA A 556 -19.98 -17.87 4.85
C ALA A 556 -19.26 -19.24 4.94
N THR A 557 -19.94 -20.36 4.68
CA THR A 557 -19.35 -21.70 4.87
C THR A 557 -18.47 -22.15 3.69
N SER A 558 -18.65 -21.55 2.51
CA SER A 558 -18.18 -22.15 1.24
C SER A 558 -16.67 -22.07 0.97
N LEU A 559 -15.92 -21.14 1.60
CA LEU A 559 -14.47 -20.97 1.35
C LEU A 559 -13.59 -21.47 2.50
N SER A 560 -14.16 -22.16 3.48
CA SER A 560 -13.40 -22.76 4.60
C SER A 560 -12.32 -23.77 4.15
N GLN A 561 -12.39 -24.26 2.89
CA GLN A 561 -11.43 -25.19 2.27
C GLN A 561 -10.79 -24.65 0.98
N ARG A 562 -10.48 -23.35 0.95
CA ARG A 562 -9.97 -22.63 -0.23
C ARG A 562 -8.67 -23.18 -0.87
N GLY A 563 -7.94 -24.04 -0.18
CA GLY A 563 -6.66 -24.57 -0.66
C GLY A 563 -5.52 -23.54 -0.57
N ASP A 564 -4.40 -23.88 -1.19
CA ASP A 564 -3.18 -23.09 -1.11
C ASP A 564 -3.17 -21.94 -2.12
N LEU A 565 -2.62 -20.80 -1.71
CA LEU A 565 -2.32 -19.68 -2.61
C LEU A 565 -0.83 -19.49 -2.81
N TYR A 566 -0.45 -19.03 -4.00
CA TYR A 566 0.94 -18.87 -4.40
C TYR A 566 1.19 -17.52 -5.06
N TRP A 567 2.40 -16.98 -4.87
CA TRP A 567 2.81 -15.71 -5.46
C TRP A 567 4.25 -15.75 -5.94
N LYS A 568 4.50 -14.98 -7.00
CA LYS A 568 5.82 -14.56 -7.46
C LYS A 568 5.74 -13.15 -8.05
N ALA A 569 6.56 -12.25 -7.54
CA ALA A 569 6.80 -10.93 -8.14
C ALA A 569 8.30 -10.66 -8.11
N PHE A 570 8.91 -10.43 -9.27
CA PHE A 570 10.37 -10.45 -9.40
C PHE A 570 10.95 -11.73 -8.75
N ASP A 571 11.87 -11.60 -7.80
CA ASP A 571 12.42 -12.73 -7.04
C ASP A 571 11.76 -12.95 -5.67
N ASN A 572 10.74 -12.15 -5.35
CA ASN A 572 9.89 -12.36 -4.18
C ASN A 572 8.96 -13.57 -4.41
N ARG A 573 8.76 -14.37 -3.36
CA ARG A 573 8.02 -15.64 -3.43
C ARG A 573 7.15 -15.80 -2.20
N ALA A 574 5.90 -16.25 -2.36
CA ALA A 574 5.08 -16.60 -1.21
C ALA A 574 4.16 -17.77 -1.47
N VAL A 575 3.79 -18.47 -0.40
CA VAL A 575 2.70 -19.44 -0.37
C VAL A 575 1.89 -19.25 0.91
N ARG A 576 0.57 -19.37 0.83
CA ARG A 576 -0.33 -19.36 1.98
C ARG A 576 -1.13 -20.64 2.01
N GLN A 577 -1.07 -21.36 3.13
CA GLN A 577 -1.89 -22.54 3.43
C GLN A 577 -2.64 -22.29 4.75
N GLY A 578 -3.93 -21.97 4.64
CA GLY A 578 -4.75 -21.58 5.80
C GLY A 578 -4.17 -20.36 6.50
N ARG A 579 -3.85 -20.51 7.78
CA ARG A 579 -3.24 -19.46 8.62
C ARG A 579 -1.75 -19.25 8.36
N TRP A 580 -1.06 -20.21 7.74
CA TRP A 580 0.38 -20.13 7.53
C TRP A 580 0.69 -19.44 6.21
N LYS A 581 1.52 -18.41 6.25
CA LYS A 581 2.06 -17.75 5.06
C LYS A 581 3.58 -17.78 5.11
N LEU A 582 4.19 -18.37 4.08
CA LEU A 582 5.63 -18.36 3.88
C LEU A 582 5.98 -17.29 2.85
N VAL A 583 6.98 -16.46 3.16
CA VAL A 583 7.42 -15.33 2.32
C VAL A 583 8.94 -15.36 2.18
N ARG A 584 9.46 -15.13 0.98
CA ARG A 584 10.87 -14.85 0.72
C ARG A 584 10.99 -13.49 0.07
N ASP A 585 11.54 -12.55 0.83
CA ASP A 585 11.96 -11.24 0.32
C ASP A 585 13.22 -11.41 -0.54
N GLN A 586 13.20 -10.84 -1.75
CA GLN A 586 14.32 -10.89 -2.68
C GLN A 586 15.61 -10.27 -2.10
N ASN A 587 15.49 -9.23 -1.28
CA ASN A 587 16.61 -8.52 -0.66
C ASN A 587 17.14 -9.26 0.57
N ALA A 588 16.25 -9.90 1.35
CA ALA A 588 16.66 -10.67 2.52
C ALA A 588 17.21 -12.05 2.13
N GLY A 589 16.76 -12.60 1.01
CA GLY A 589 17.23 -13.86 0.44
C GLY A 589 16.83 -15.13 1.19
N ARG A 590 16.07 -15.01 2.29
CA ARG A 590 15.65 -16.10 3.20
C ARG A 590 14.14 -16.21 3.32
N TRP A 591 13.66 -17.39 3.70
CA TRP A 591 12.27 -17.62 4.03
C TRP A 591 11.92 -17.08 5.42
N GLU A 592 10.74 -16.49 5.52
CA GLU A 592 10.09 -16.03 6.74
C GLU A 592 8.70 -16.68 6.80
N LEU A 593 8.28 -17.12 7.98
CA LEU A 593 6.99 -17.78 8.18
C LEU A 593 6.13 -16.94 9.11
N TYR A 594 4.89 -16.71 8.73
CA TYR A 594 3.93 -15.91 9.49
C TYR A 594 2.65 -16.69 9.73
N ASP A 595 2.06 -16.47 10.89
CA ASP A 595 0.68 -16.85 11.21
C ASP A 595 -0.22 -15.64 10.92
N VAL A 596 -0.82 -15.59 9.73
CA VAL A 596 -1.55 -14.40 9.26
C VAL A 596 -2.92 -14.22 9.90
N GLU A 597 -3.41 -15.19 10.67
CA GLU A 597 -4.59 -14.99 11.52
C GLU A 597 -4.21 -14.19 12.78
N ALA A 598 -3.07 -14.52 13.39
CA ALA A 598 -2.58 -13.85 14.58
C ALA A 598 -1.81 -12.55 14.29
N ASP A 599 -1.12 -12.48 13.15
CA ASP A 599 -0.27 -11.37 12.73
C ASP A 599 -0.30 -11.22 11.19
N ARG A 600 -1.37 -10.64 10.67
CA ARG A 600 -1.46 -10.28 9.24
C ARG A 600 -0.50 -9.14 8.86
N THR A 601 0.11 -8.48 9.83
CA THR A 601 1.08 -7.41 9.60
C THR A 601 2.50 -7.93 9.36
N GLU A 602 2.72 -9.25 9.45
CA GLU A 602 3.98 -9.94 9.11
C GLU A 602 5.18 -9.38 9.88
N THR A 603 4.99 -9.18 11.19
CA THR A 603 5.98 -8.59 12.10
C THR A 603 6.74 -9.64 12.91
N ARG A 604 6.14 -10.81 13.14
CA ARG A 604 6.71 -11.92 13.90
C ARG A 604 7.03 -13.10 13.00
N ASN A 605 8.30 -13.21 12.60
CA ASN A 605 8.80 -14.37 11.87
C ASN A 605 8.89 -15.61 12.79
N LEU A 606 8.24 -16.69 12.37
CA LEU A 606 8.12 -17.98 13.07
C LEU A 606 8.92 -19.11 12.40
N ALA A 607 9.73 -18.81 11.39
CA ALA A 607 10.41 -19.82 10.58
C ALA A 607 11.32 -20.74 11.41
N GLU A 608 12.06 -20.19 12.37
CA GLU A 608 12.92 -20.96 13.28
C GLU A 608 12.11 -21.83 14.26
N GLN A 609 10.90 -21.40 14.61
CA GLN A 609 10.03 -22.13 15.54
C GLN A 609 9.30 -23.29 14.85
N TYR A 610 9.01 -23.19 13.55
CA TYR A 610 8.29 -24.22 12.79
C TYR A 610 9.03 -24.59 11.48
N PRO A 611 10.25 -25.13 11.55
CA PRO A 611 11.06 -25.43 10.37
C PRO A 611 10.42 -26.47 9.45
N GLU A 612 9.71 -27.46 10.00
CA GLU A 612 8.97 -28.46 9.22
C GLU A 612 7.85 -27.83 8.38
N ARG A 613 7.18 -26.79 8.90
CA ARG A 613 6.19 -26.05 8.11
C ARG A 613 6.83 -25.23 7.01
N VAL A 614 8.02 -24.68 7.24
CA VAL A 614 8.73 -24.02 6.16
C VAL A 614 9.14 -25.00 5.07
N GLU A 615 9.63 -26.19 5.43
CA GLU A 615 9.96 -27.25 4.47
C GLU A 615 8.75 -27.61 3.60
N GLN A 616 7.62 -27.90 4.24
CA GLN A 616 6.39 -28.27 3.54
C GLN A 616 5.90 -27.17 2.59
N LEU A 617 5.88 -25.93 3.05
CA LEU A 617 5.43 -24.78 2.24
C LEU A 617 6.44 -24.46 1.13
N THR A 618 7.74 -24.64 1.36
CA THR A 618 8.76 -24.51 0.32
C THR A 618 8.56 -25.54 -0.78
N ALA A 619 8.29 -26.80 -0.42
CA ALA A 619 7.99 -27.87 -1.37
C ALA A 619 6.72 -27.57 -2.19
N ALA A 620 5.66 -27.09 -1.54
CA ALA A 620 4.43 -26.67 -2.20
C ALA A 620 4.69 -25.53 -3.20
N TRP A 621 5.45 -24.50 -2.79
CA TRP A 621 5.81 -23.38 -3.66
C TRP A 621 6.63 -23.84 -4.87
N ASN A 622 7.63 -24.71 -4.67
CA ASN A 622 8.44 -25.25 -5.77
C ASN A 622 7.58 -26.05 -6.77
N ALA A 623 6.68 -26.91 -6.27
CA ALA A 623 5.77 -27.67 -7.13
C ALA A 623 4.85 -26.76 -7.97
N TRP A 624 4.31 -25.70 -7.37
CA TRP A 624 3.57 -24.68 -8.10
C TRP A 624 4.45 -23.94 -9.13
N ALA A 625 5.68 -23.58 -8.75
CA ALA A 625 6.59 -22.84 -9.60
C ALA A 625 7.05 -23.66 -10.82
N ASP A 626 7.26 -24.96 -10.67
CA ASP A 626 7.62 -25.86 -11.77
C ASP A 626 6.44 -26.01 -12.75
N ARG A 627 5.22 -26.23 -12.22
CA ARG A 627 3.99 -26.34 -13.03
C ARG A 627 3.64 -25.07 -13.81
N THR A 628 3.92 -23.89 -13.26
CA THR A 628 3.59 -22.60 -13.89
C THR A 628 4.75 -22.02 -14.71
N GLY A 629 5.92 -22.67 -14.69
CA GLY A 629 7.15 -22.16 -15.30
C GLY A 629 7.82 -21.03 -14.50
N ALA A 630 7.29 -20.65 -13.34
CA ALA A 630 7.80 -19.57 -12.49
C ALA A 630 9.20 -19.84 -11.91
N SER A 631 9.64 -21.10 -11.92
CA SER A 631 10.96 -21.53 -11.45
C SER A 631 12.09 -21.02 -12.36
N GLN A 632 13.07 -20.32 -11.77
CA GLN A 632 14.39 -20.11 -12.37
C GLN A 632 15.37 -21.20 -11.91
N GLN A 633 15.29 -21.63 -10.64
CA GLN A 633 15.88 -22.83 -10.03
C GLN A 633 15.04 -23.21 -8.77
N PRO A 634 14.95 -24.51 -8.40
CA PRO A 634 14.27 -24.94 -7.18
C PRO A 634 14.97 -24.40 -5.93
N ILE A 635 14.20 -23.92 -4.94
CA ILE A 635 14.77 -23.49 -3.66
C ILE A 635 14.90 -24.69 -2.73
N SER A 636 16.09 -24.88 -2.17
CA SER A 636 16.29 -25.84 -1.09
C SER A 636 15.94 -25.25 0.28
N VAL A 637 15.34 -26.09 1.12
CA VAL A 637 15.05 -25.85 2.54
C VAL A 637 16.29 -25.46 3.34
N TYR A 638 17.50 -25.85 2.88
CA TYR A 638 18.79 -25.51 3.51
C TYR A 638 19.11 -24.00 3.53
N THR A 639 18.26 -23.17 2.92
CA THR A 639 18.35 -21.70 2.99
C THR A 639 17.69 -21.10 4.26
N LEU A 640 17.17 -21.94 5.17
CA LEU A 640 16.47 -21.51 6.39
C LEU A 640 17.37 -21.03 7.53
N ASN A 641 18.64 -21.45 7.59
CA ASN A 641 19.54 -21.11 8.71
C ASN A 641 20.93 -20.64 8.25
N ARG A 642 21.01 -20.06 7.05
CA ARG A 642 22.24 -19.45 6.57
C ARG A 642 21.92 -18.05 6.05
N VAL A 643 22.28 -17.04 6.84
CA VAL A 643 22.79 -15.77 6.28
C VAL A 643 23.69 -16.17 5.11
N PRO A 644 23.56 -15.62 3.89
CA PRO A 644 24.20 -16.17 2.70
C PRO A 644 25.67 -16.52 2.95
N THR A 645 25.98 -17.80 3.20
CA THR A 645 27.35 -18.29 3.46
C THR A 645 28.13 -18.52 2.17
N ASN A 646 27.53 -18.22 1.01
CA ASN A 646 28.21 -18.30 -0.28
C ASN A 646 28.65 -16.92 -0.78
N LEU A 647 28.96 -16.00 0.14
CA LEU A 647 29.92 -14.97 -0.20
C LEU A 647 31.31 -15.62 -0.19
N PRO A 648 32.12 -15.44 -1.24
CA PRO A 648 33.50 -15.93 -1.21
C PRO A 648 34.17 -15.38 0.05
N PRO A 649 34.91 -16.20 0.82
CA PRO A 649 35.55 -15.71 2.02
C PRO A 649 36.49 -14.57 1.65
N ILE A 650 36.40 -13.46 2.39
CA ILE A 650 37.26 -12.30 2.19
C ILE A 650 38.16 -12.11 3.40
N LYS A 651 39.34 -11.56 3.15
CA LYS A 651 40.31 -11.18 4.17
C LYS A 651 40.40 -9.67 4.27
N ILE A 652 40.23 -9.14 5.47
CA ILE A 652 40.39 -7.71 5.78
C ILE A 652 41.61 -7.54 6.67
N ALA A 653 42.57 -6.75 6.23
CA ALA A 653 43.68 -6.30 7.07
C ALA A 653 43.38 -4.92 7.67
N LEU A 654 43.69 -4.73 8.95
CA LEU A 654 43.67 -3.42 9.61
C LEU A 654 45.12 -3.01 9.90
N ILE A 655 45.53 -1.82 9.51
CA ILE A 655 46.80 -1.20 9.93
C ILE A 655 46.51 0.11 10.64
N GLY A 656 47.30 0.42 11.65
CA GLY A 656 47.13 1.67 12.36
C GLY A 656 47.88 1.79 13.68
N ASP A 657 47.48 2.85 14.40
CA ASP A 657 48.06 3.25 15.67
C ASP A 657 47.40 2.59 16.90
N SER A 658 47.65 3.17 18.08
CA SER A 658 47.19 2.67 19.38
C SER A 658 45.67 2.54 19.52
N THR A 659 44.87 3.27 18.74
CA THR A 659 43.40 3.20 18.81
C THR A 659 42.82 1.99 18.06
N VAL A 660 43.57 1.43 17.11
CA VAL A 660 43.20 0.26 16.32
C VAL A 660 43.77 -1.03 16.90
N ALA A 661 44.96 -0.96 17.51
CA ALA A 661 45.75 -2.12 17.95
C ALA A 661 45.04 -3.09 18.90
N SER A 662 45.42 -4.37 18.81
CA SER A 662 44.99 -5.43 19.74
C SER A 662 45.89 -5.51 20.98
N TYR A 663 45.29 -5.62 22.16
CA TYR A 663 45.97 -5.67 23.45
C TYR A 663 45.70 -6.99 24.17
N ALA A 664 46.50 -8.02 23.88
CA ALA A 664 46.37 -9.34 24.52
C ALA A 664 46.73 -9.31 26.02
N LYS A 665 47.63 -8.40 26.42
CA LYS A 665 48.03 -8.16 27.81
C LYS A 665 48.00 -6.64 28.07
N PRO A 666 46.83 -6.08 28.40
CA PRO A 666 46.73 -4.64 28.65
C PRO A 666 47.56 -4.24 29.88
N PRO A 667 48.08 -3.00 29.93
CA PRO A 667 48.82 -2.48 31.07
C PRO A 667 48.01 -2.55 32.38
N ALA A 668 48.68 -2.74 33.51
CA ALA A 668 48.03 -2.86 34.81
C ALA A 668 47.20 -1.62 35.21
N ASP A 669 47.61 -0.43 34.76
CA ASP A 669 46.90 0.84 34.96
C ASP A 669 45.66 1.00 34.07
N ARG A 670 45.52 0.18 33.02
CA ARG A 670 44.42 0.21 32.05
C ARG A 670 43.98 -1.21 31.67
N PRO A 671 43.47 -2.01 32.62
CA PRO A 671 43.23 -3.44 32.42
C PRO A 671 42.14 -3.75 31.37
N THR A 672 41.28 -2.78 31.02
CA THR A 672 40.23 -2.93 30.01
C THR A 672 40.62 -2.36 28.64
N LEU A 673 41.88 -1.96 28.45
CA LEU A 673 42.36 -1.35 27.23
C LEU A 673 42.10 -2.24 26.01
N THR A 674 41.31 -1.74 25.07
CA THR A 674 40.90 -2.45 23.85
C THR A 674 40.95 -1.47 22.68
N GLY A 675 41.57 -1.84 21.57
CA GLY A 675 41.47 -1.06 20.32
C GLY A 675 40.20 -1.42 19.57
N TRP A 676 39.63 -0.50 18.80
CA TRP A 676 38.42 -0.80 18.03
C TRP A 676 38.67 -1.88 16.96
N GLY A 677 39.90 -1.95 16.43
CA GLY A 677 40.32 -3.00 15.50
C GLY A 677 40.32 -4.40 16.11
N GLN A 678 40.47 -4.51 17.44
CA GLN A 678 40.40 -5.78 18.16
C GLN A 678 38.98 -6.36 18.18
N VAL A 679 37.96 -5.50 18.21
CA VAL A 679 36.54 -5.89 18.26
C VAL A 679 35.82 -5.69 16.93
N PHE A 680 36.53 -5.22 15.90
CA PHE A 680 35.97 -4.94 14.57
C PHE A 680 35.29 -6.16 13.95
N GLY A 681 35.85 -7.35 14.14
CA GLY A 681 35.27 -8.61 13.64
C GLY A 681 33.91 -8.97 14.21
N LEU A 682 33.48 -8.38 15.35
CA LEU A 682 32.14 -8.60 15.92
C LEU A 682 31.01 -8.20 14.96
N TYR A 683 31.31 -7.30 14.01
CA TYR A 683 30.34 -6.76 13.06
C TYR A 683 30.32 -7.49 11.72
N PHE A 684 31.10 -8.55 11.55
CA PHE A 684 31.22 -9.28 10.29
C PHE A 684 30.84 -10.76 10.45
N GLN A 685 30.34 -11.35 9.37
CA GLN A 685 29.99 -12.75 9.31
C GLN A 685 31.24 -13.63 9.37
N GLU A 686 31.07 -14.93 9.62
CA GLU A 686 32.17 -15.90 9.73
C GLU A 686 32.99 -16.04 8.43
N SER A 687 32.43 -15.65 7.28
CA SER A 687 33.11 -15.62 5.99
C SER A 687 34.16 -14.50 5.86
N VAL A 688 34.31 -13.66 6.88
CA VAL A 688 35.29 -12.56 6.89
C VAL A 688 36.42 -12.87 7.86
N GLU A 689 37.63 -13.02 7.34
CA GLU A 689 38.83 -13.12 8.16
C GLU A 689 39.38 -11.72 8.45
N ILE A 690 39.39 -11.29 9.72
CA ILE A 690 40.01 -10.03 10.13
C ILE A 690 41.43 -10.26 10.64
N LYS A 691 42.41 -9.56 10.06
CA LYS A 691 43.81 -9.53 10.50
C LYS A 691 44.17 -8.13 10.97
N ASN A 692 44.22 -7.94 12.29
CA ASN A 692 44.61 -6.66 12.86
C ASN A 692 46.14 -6.58 13.04
N HIS A 693 46.79 -5.81 12.19
CA HIS A 693 48.23 -5.54 12.19
C HIS A 693 48.58 -4.20 12.84
N ALA A 694 47.59 -3.46 13.33
CA ALA A 694 47.85 -2.19 14.01
C ALA A 694 48.69 -2.39 15.27
N VAL A 695 49.65 -1.48 15.50
CA VAL A 695 50.60 -1.60 16.60
C VAL A 695 50.59 -0.34 17.44
N SER A 696 50.37 -0.52 18.74
CA SER A 696 50.40 0.59 19.69
C SER A 696 51.74 1.32 19.66
N GLY A 697 51.65 2.65 19.70
CA GLY A 697 52.79 3.56 19.67
C GLY A 697 53.41 3.81 18.29
N ARG A 698 52.90 3.22 17.20
CA ARG A 698 53.43 3.47 15.85
C ARG A 698 52.65 4.59 15.18
N SER A 699 53.38 5.45 14.48
CA SER A 699 52.92 6.39 13.44
C SER A 699 53.00 5.76 12.06
N SER A 700 52.42 6.40 11.05
CA SER A 700 52.52 5.96 9.64
C SER A 700 54.00 5.73 9.22
N LYS A 701 54.88 6.67 9.57
CA LYS A 701 56.33 6.63 9.29
C LYS A 701 57.04 5.49 9.99
N SER A 702 56.85 5.35 11.29
CA SER A 702 57.52 4.29 12.07
C SER A 702 57.01 2.89 11.69
N PHE A 703 55.73 2.74 11.35
CA PHE A 703 55.16 1.49 10.88
C PHE A 703 55.84 1.00 9.59
N LEU A 704 56.02 1.91 8.62
CA LEU A 704 56.72 1.63 7.37
C LEU A 704 58.22 1.39 7.58
N ARG A 705 58.89 2.24 8.38
CA ARG A 705 60.33 2.12 8.66
C ARG A 705 60.69 0.82 9.38
N GLU A 706 59.82 0.34 10.27
CA GLU A 706 60.01 -0.93 11.01
C GLU A 706 59.75 -2.18 10.14
N GLY A 707 59.39 -2.03 8.86
CA GLY A 707 59.12 -3.15 7.96
C GLY A 707 57.83 -3.90 8.31
N ARG A 708 56.83 -3.21 8.89
CA ARG A 708 55.57 -3.82 9.33
C ARG A 708 54.51 -3.89 8.24
N TRP A 709 54.74 -3.26 7.11
CA TRP A 709 53.80 -3.23 6.00
C TRP A 709 53.96 -4.44 5.09
N GLU A 710 55.19 -4.93 4.94
CA GLU A 710 55.56 -6.07 4.11
C GLU A 710 54.81 -7.36 4.54
N PRO A 711 54.68 -7.69 5.84
CA PRO A 711 53.85 -8.82 6.27
C PRO A 711 52.37 -8.66 5.90
N VAL A 712 51.83 -7.44 5.92
CA VAL A 712 50.43 -7.17 5.57
C VAL A 712 50.20 -7.41 4.08
N LEU A 713 51.12 -6.95 3.24
CA LEU A 713 51.07 -7.20 1.80
C LEU A 713 51.19 -8.69 1.48
N ALA A 714 52.06 -9.41 2.20
CA ALA A 714 52.26 -10.85 2.03
C ALA A 714 50.99 -11.68 2.32
N GLU A 715 50.08 -11.17 3.16
CA GLU A 715 48.81 -11.84 3.45
C GLU A 715 47.79 -11.77 2.30
N LYS A 716 48.00 -10.90 1.31
CA LYS A 716 47.09 -10.67 0.17
C LYS A 716 45.62 -10.46 0.62
N PRO A 717 45.34 -9.45 1.47
CA PRO A 717 43.98 -9.15 1.87
C PRO A 717 43.15 -8.62 0.69
N ASP A 718 41.83 -8.82 0.74
CA ASP A 718 40.89 -8.21 -0.21
C ASP A 718 40.63 -6.73 0.13
N TYR A 719 40.71 -6.37 1.41
CA TYR A 719 40.54 -5.01 1.90
C TYR A 719 41.63 -4.63 2.90
N VAL A 720 42.11 -3.39 2.82
CA VAL A 720 43.04 -2.83 3.81
C VAL A 720 42.47 -1.56 4.41
N PHE A 721 42.19 -1.58 5.72
CA PHE A 721 41.79 -0.41 6.47
C PHE A 721 43.03 0.27 7.05
N ILE A 722 43.17 1.57 6.79
CA ILE A 722 44.37 2.34 7.11
C ILE A 722 43.98 3.48 8.04
N GLN A 723 44.43 3.45 9.29
CA GLN A 723 44.18 4.51 10.26
C GLN A 723 45.44 4.94 11.03
N PHE A 724 45.91 6.16 10.76
CA PHE A 724 47.04 6.78 11.46
C PHE A 724 46.71 8.23 11.83
N GLY A 725 47.54 8.87 12.67
CA GLY A 725 47.32 10.24 13.12
C GLY A 725 47.71 10.49 14.59
N HIS A 726 47.42 9.56 15.50
CA HIS A 726 47.63 9.82 16.95
C HIS A 726 49.11 9.87 17.35
N ASN A 727 49.94 9.09 16.67
CA ASN A 727 51.39 9.04 16.90
C ASN A 727 52.18 9.84 15.85
N ASP A 728 51.48 10.38 14.85
CA ASP A 728 51.98 11.20 13.75
C ASP A 728 52.08 12.68 14.16
N GLN A 729 51.16 13.13 15.02
CA GLN A 729 51.13 14.50 15.52
C GLN A 729 52.42 14.98 16.21
N PRO A 730 52.65 16.32 16.29
CA PRO A 730 53.81 16.91 16.95
C PRO A 730 54.05 16.40 18.38
N GLY A 731 55.33 16.37 18.78
CA GLY A 731 55.76 15.95 20.11
C GLY A 731 55.95 14.44 20.27
N LYS A 732 56.02 13.67 19.17
CA LYS A 732 56.23 12.21 19.19
C LYS A 732 57.65 11.76 18.82
N GLY A 733 58.58 12.71 18.74
CA GLY A 733 59.98 12.47 18.41
C GLY A 733 60.15 12.05 16.96
N ASP A 734 60.92 11.01 16.73
CA ASP A 734 61.22 10.43 15.41
C ASP A 734 60.00 9.82 14.69
N ARG A 735 58.87 9.69 15.38
CA ARG A 735 57.58 9.23 14.83
C ARG A 735 56.75 10.35 14.19
N THR A 736 57.07 11.60 14.50
CA THR A 736 56.31 12.77 14.01
C THR A 736 56.35 12.85 12.49
N THR A 737 55.20 13.16 11.89
CA THR A 737 55.03 13.41 10.45
C THR A 737 54.32 14.75 10.22
N ASP A 738 54.57 15.39 9.08
CA ASP A 738 53.87 16.58 8.61
C ASP A 738 52.56 16.15 7.91
N PRO A 739 51.37 16.60 8.36
CA PRO A 739 50.08 16.27 7.74
C PRO A 739 49.98 16.73 6.28
N SER A 740 50.79 17.71 5.85
CA SER A 740 50.86 18.18 4.46
C SER A 740 52.01 17.58 3.65
N GLY A 741 52.86 16.78 4.27
CA GLY A 741 54.06 16.20 3.66
C GLY A 741 54.12 14.69 3.88
N ASP A 742 55.09 14.23 4.69
CA ASP A 742 55.43 12.81 4.81
C ASP A 742 54.27 11.95 5.34
N PHE A 743 53.27 12.50 6.03
CA PHE A 743 52.04 11.77 6.38
C PHE A 743 51.24 11.34 5.14
N GLN A 744 50.98 12.27 4.21
CA GLN A 744 50.22 11.97 3.00
C GLN A 744 50.99 11.01 2.10
N ASP A 745 52.31 11.18 1.99
CA ASP A 745 53.17 10.30 1.20
C ASP A 745 53.14 8.86 1.73
N ASN A 746 53.16 8.69 3.06
CA ASN A 746 53.01 7.37 3.68
C ASN A 746 51.63 6.75 3.37
N LEU A 747 50.55 7.53 3.39
CA LEU A 747 49.21 7.04 3.05
C LEU A 747 49.10 6.65 1.57
N ARG A 748 49.61 7.49 0.65
CA ARG A 748 49.65 7.20 -0.79
C ARG A 748 50.45 5.92 -1.07
N LYS A 749 51.60 5.75 -0.40
CA LYS A 749 52.38 4.51 -0.49
C LYS A 749 51.54 3.28 -0.10
N CYS A 750 50.86 3.32 1.06
CA CYS A 750 50.02 2.21 1.50
C CYS A 750 48.86 1.91 0.53
N ILE A 751 48.19 2.95 0.03
CA ILE A 751 47.10 2.84 -0.96
C ILE A 751 47.60 2.17 -2.25
N ASN A 752 48.71 2.66 -2.79
CA ASN A 752 49.24 2.20 -4.07
C ASN A 752 49.75 0.76 -3.97
N GLU A 753 50.43 0.41 -2.89
CA GLU A 753 50.94 -0.94 -2.67
C GLU A 753 49.80 -1.94 -2.35
N ALA A 754 48.75 -1.51 -1.63
CA ALA A 754 47.54 -2.33 -1.44
C ALA A 754 46.84 -2.62 -2.78
N ARG A 755 46.69 -1.61 -3.64
CA ARG A 755 46.13 -1.78 -4.99
C ARG A 755 46.98 -2.69 -5.86
N ALA A 756 48.32 -2.61 -5.76
CA ALA A 756 49.24 -3.43 -6.54
C ALA A 756 49.09 -4.93 -6.28
N ILE A 757 48.60 -5.31 -5.09
CA ILE A 757 48.29 -6.71 -4.75
C ILE A 757 46.80 -7.07 -4.95
N GLY A 758 45.99 -6.15 -5.50
CA GLY A 758 44.57 -6.35 -5.78
C GLY A 758 43.63 -6.01 -4.60
N ALA A 759 44.14 -5.46 -3.50
CA ALA A 759 43.33 -5.08 -2.35
C ALA A 759 42.63 -3.73 -2.55
N VAL A 760 41.47 -3.56 -1.92
CA VAL A 760 40.75 -2.28 -1.85
C VAL A 760 41.19 -1.51 -0.61
N PRO A 761 41.89 -0.36 -0.74
CA PRO A 761 42.26 0.45 0.40
C PRO A 761 41.08 1.31 0.88
N ILE A 762 40.85 1.29 2.19
CA ILE A 762 39.84 2.09 2.90
C ILE A 762 40.58 2.95 3.93
N LEU A 763 40.58 4.26 3.72
CA LEU A 763 41.11 5.21 4.69
C LEU A 763 40.10 5.42 5.82
N VAL A 764 40.56 5.36 7.07
CA VAL A 764 39.75 5.62 8.26
C VAL A 764 40.39 6.79 8.99
N THR A 765 39.69 7.92 9.10
CA THR A 765 40.25 9.10 9.76
C THR A 765 40.51 8.82 11.26
N PRO A 766 41.53 9.43 11.89
CA PRO A 766 41.85 9.17 13.28
C PRO A 766 40.69 9.60 14.18
N VAL A 767 40.30 8.73 15.11
CA VAL A 767 39.27 9.01 16.14
C VAL A 767 39.57 10.35 16.83
N ALA A 768 38.55 11.17 17.06
CA ALA A 768 38.72 12.40 17.84
C ALA A 768 39.18 12.06 19.26
N ARG A 769 39.99 12.94 19.87
CA ARG A 769 40.31 12.78 21.30
C ARG A 769 39.12 13.20 22.14
N ARG A 770 38.90 12.48 23.24
CA ARG A 770 37.86 12.80 24.23
C ARG A 770 38.32 13.94 25.15
N THR A 771 38.67 15.07 24.56
CA THR A 771 39.10 16.30 25.23
C THR A 771 37.99 17.33 25.17
N PHE A 772 37.77 18.05 26.28
CA PHE A 772 36.66 19.00 26.41
C PHE A 772 37.16 20.33 26.99
N GLU A 773 36.65 21.43 26.47
CA GLU A 773 36.84 22.78 26.99
C GLU A 773 35.48 23.46 27.08
N ASN A 774 35.13 24.02 28.25
CA ASN A 774 33.83 24.66 28.49
C ASN A 774 32.61 23.78 28.13
N GLY A 775 32.74 22.45 28.23
CA GLY A 775 31.68 21.49 27.91
C GLY A 775 31.63 21.03 26.44
N GLU A 776 32.39 21.67 25.54
CA GLU A 776 32.45 21.31 24.12
C GLU A 776 33.63 20.38 23.83
N ALA A 777 33.46 19.46 22.90
CA ALA A 777 34.55 18.60 22.45
C ALA A 777 35.61 19.43 21.69
N ARG A 778 36.89 19.15 21.96
CA ARG A 778 38.05 19.74 21.28
C ARG A 778 38.94 18.63 20.77
N THR A 779 39.61 18.85 19.64
CA THR A 779 40.54 17.86 19.08
C THR A 779 41.68 18.55 18.35
N THR A 780 42.89 18.00 18.51
CA THR A 780 44.10 18.47 17.83
C THR A 780 44.41 17.66 16.57
N LEU A 781 43.56 16.68 16.23
CA LEU A 781 43.80 15.73 15.14
C LEU A 781 43.19 16.14 13.80
N THR A 782 42.47 17.26 13.77
CA THR A 782 41.85 17.80 12.55
C THR A 782 42.82 17.90 11.37
N PRO A 783 44.07 18.39 11.52
CA PRO A 783 45.00 18.45 10.39
C PRO A 783 45.30 17.08 9.75
N TYR A 784 45.39 16.02 10.57
CA TYR A 784 45.65 14.65 10.07
C TYR A 784 44.38 14.00 9.49
N ALA A 785 43.21 14.29 10.08
CA ALA A 785 41.94 13.86 9.51
C ALA A 785 41.71 14.50 8.14
N ASP A 786 41.91 15.81 8.02
CA ASP A 786 41.73 16.55 6.76
C ASP A 786 42.75 16.13 5.71
N ALA A 787 44.01 15.91 6.10
CA ALA A 787 45.03 15.35 5.22
C ALA A 787 44.61 13.98 4.66
N MET A 788 44.06 13.10 5.51
CA MET A 788 43.59 11.79 5.07
C MET A 788 42.35 11.89 4.15
N LYS A 789 41.41 12.81 4.43
CA LYS A 789 40.27 13.09 3.54
C LYS A 789 40.75 13.60 2.18
N ALA A 790 41.75 14.48 2.17
CA ALA A 790 42.36 15.01 0.95
C ALA A 790 43.00 13.88 0.13
N VAL A 791 43.81 13.03 0.75
CA VAL A 791 44.42 11.85 0.08
C VAL A 791 43.34 10.89 -0.43
N ALA A 792 42.29 10.60 0.35
CA ALA A 792 41.21 9.73 -0.10
C ALA A 792 40.50 10.29 -1.34
N LYS A 793 40.26 11.59 -1.37
CA LYS A 793 39.66 12.29 -2.52
C LYS A 793 40.57 12.29 -3.74
N GLU A 794 41.85 12.61 -3.55
CA GLU A 794 42.88 12.65 -4.61
C GLU A 794 43.07 11.26 -5.23
N GLU A 795 43.29 10.26 -4.39
CA GLU A 795 43.56 8.88 -4.80
C GLU A 795 42.30 8.10 -5.17
N LYS A 796 41.11 8.70 -5.00
CA LYS A 796 39.80 8.04 -5.14
C LYS A 796 39.71 6.75 -4.31
N ALA A 797 40.23 6.79 -3.09
CA ALA A 797 40.13 5.69 -2.14
C ALA A 797 38.84 5.82 -1.33
N ALA A 798 38.30 4.68 -0.87
CA ALA A 798 37.16 4.67 0.04
C ALA A 798 37.54 5.35 1.37
N LEU A 799 36.58 6.02 2.00
CA LEU A 799 36.82 6.82 3.20
C LEU A 799 35.74 6.57 4.26
N VAL A 800 36.16 6.25 5.47
CA VAL A 800 35.34 6.27 6.69
C VAL A 800 35.78 7.46 7.53
N ASP A 801 34.91 8.47 7.66
CA ASP A 801 35.20 9.66 8.43
C ASP A 801 34.93 9.48 9.94
N LEU A 802 35.67 8.55 10.54
CA LEU A 802 35.54 8.20 11.95
C LEU A 802 35.87 9.37 12.89
N HIS A 803 36.70 10.31 12.45
CA HIS A 803 36.99 11.54 13.18
C HIS A 803 35.72 12.34 13.44
N SER A 804 34.94 12.67 12.40
CA SER A 804 33.70 13.43 12.53
C SER A 804 32.66 12.63 13.34
N LEU A 805 32.48 11.34 13.03
CA LEU A 805 31.52 10.48 13.74
C LEU A 805 31.81 10.39 15.25
N SER A 806 33.08 10.27 15.64
CA SER A 806 33.46 10.21 17.05
C SER A 806 33.43 11.59 17.72
N PHE A 807 33.79 12.66 16.99
CA PHE A 807 33.64 14.02 17.48
C PHE A 807 32.19 14.34 17.80
N ASP A 808 31.26 14.02 16.90
CA ASP A 808 29.82 14.24 17.08
C ASP A 808 29.31 13.47 18.30
N LEU A 809 29.69 12.19 18.44
CA LEU A 809 29.36 11.38 19.63
C LEU A 809 29.81 12.06 20.93
N PHE A 810 31.03 12.60 20.97
CA PHE A 810 31.56 13.26 22.16
C PHE A 810 30.90 14.61 22.41
N ASN A 811 30.67 15.39 21.37
CA ASN A 811 30.07 16.71 21.46
C ASN A 811 28.61 16.64 21.90
N GLU A 812 27.82 15.73 21.33
CA GLU A 812 26.40 15.56 21.65
C GLU A 812 26.16 15.08 23.08
N ARG A 813 26.99 14.15 23.57
CA ARG A 813 26.78 13.51 24.88
C ARG A 813 27.55 14.18 26.01
N GLY A 814 28.58 14.95 25.68
CA GLY A 814 29.43 15.62 26.67
C GLY A 814 30.38 14.66 27.42
N ASN A 815 31.24 15.26 28.25
CA ASN A 815 32.38 14.58 28.88
C ASN A 815 31.99 13.44 29.83
N GLU A 816 31.01 13.67 30.71
CA GLU A 816 30.63 12.67 31.72
C GLU A 816 29.93 11.47 31.08
N ALA A 817 28.95 11.71 30.20
CA ALA A 817 28.19 10.64 29.56
C ALA A 817 29.00 9.83 28.53
N THR A 818 30.22 10.27 28.20
CA THR A 818 31.16 9.54 27.32
C THR A 818 32.40 9.04 28.06
N ALA A 819 32.50 9.22 29.38
CA ALA A 819 33.65 8.77 30.17
C ALA A 819 33.89 7.25 30.05
N TRP A 820 32.82 6.46 29.92
CA TRP A 820 32.88 5.00 29.75
C TRP A 820 33.58 4.55 28.46
N VAL A 821 33.74 5.45 27.48
CA VAL A 821 34.46 5.14 26.24
C VAL A 821 35.93 4.86 26.54
N SER A 822 36.51 5.45 27.58
CA SER A 822 37.95 5.34 27.84
C SER A 822 38.37 4.26 28.82
N ALA A 823 39.61 3.79 28.64
CA ALA A 823 40.19 2.70 29.44
C ALA A 823 40.55 3.10 30.88
N SER A 824 40.70 4.40 31.13
CA SER A 824 40.87 4.97 32.47
C SER A 824 40.32 6.40 32.52
N THR A 825 40.23 6.95 33.73
CA THR A 825 39.74 8.32 33.98
C THR A 825 40.66 9.40 33.42
N SER A 826 41.96 9.13 33.32
CA SER A 826 42.96 10.05 32.76
C SER A 826 43.20 9.87 31.26
N ASP A 827 42.87 8.70 30.70
CA ASP A 827 43.06 8.42 29.28
C ASP A 827 41.95 9.05 28.42
N ARG A 828 42.35 9.85 27.42
CA ARG A 828 41.45 10.54 26.48
C ARG A 828 41.54 10.01 25.05
N THR A 829 42.31 8.94 24.83
CA THR A 829 42.61 8.41 23.50
C THR A 829 42.29 6.94 23.40
N HIS A 830 42.55 6.16 24.44
CA HIS A 830 42.36 4.71 24.39
C HIS A 830 41.07 4.26 25.06
N PHE A 831 40.54 3.13 24.59
CA PHE A 831 39.18 2.72 24.89
C PHE A 831 39.10 1.60 25.93
N SER A 832 38.04 1.64 26.73
CA SER A 832 37.55 0.43 27.41
C SER A 832 37.04 -0.56 26.35
N ARG A 833 36.83 -1.84 26.71
CA ARG A 833 36.18 -2.80 25.79
C ARG A 833 34.85 -2.27 25.24
N ARG A 834 34.02 -1.69 26.12
CA ARG A 834 32.74 -1.09 25.73
C ARG A 834 32.92 0.10 24.77
N GLY A 835 33.88 0.97 25.06
CA GLY A 835 34.23 2.08 24.18
C GLY A 835 34.71 1.62 22.81
N ALA A 836 35.57 0.60 22.77
CA ALA A 836 36.10 0.03 21.54
C ALA A 836 34.97 -0.53 20.64
N ILE A 837 33.98 -1.19 21.24
CA ILE A 837 32.78 -1.67 20.54
C ILE A 837 32.02 -0.49 19.92
N GLU A 838 31.79 0.58 20.67
CA GLU A 838 31.07 1.75 20.13
C GLU A 838 31.84 2.45 19.00
N ILE A 839 33.16 2.62 19.14
CA ILE A 839 33.99 3.22 18.08
C ILE A 839 34.03 2.31 16.84
N ALA A 840 34.10 0.98 17.02
CA ALA A 840 33.99 0.04 15.91
C ALA A 840 32.60 0.10 15.25
N ARG A 841 31.52 0.27 16.03
CA ARG A 841 30.16 0.49 15.51
C ARG A 841 30.09 1.72 14.61
N LEU A 842 30.68 2.84 15.03
CA LEU A 842 30.74 4.06 14.23
C LEU A 842 31.49 3.82 12.92
N ALA A 843 32.68 3.21 12.97
CA ALA A 843 33.47 2.89 11.78
C ALA A 843 32.69 1.99 10.79
N VAL A 844 32.00 0.97 11.32
CA VAL A 844 31.19 0.04 10.54
C VAL A 844 29.93 0.70 9.96
N SER A 845 29.31 1.64 10.68
CA SER A 845 28.07 2.29 10.24
C SER A 845 28.23 3.10 8.95
N ALA A 846 29.43 3.59 8.66
CA ALA A 846 29.75 4.32 7.44
C ALA A 846 30.14 3.42 6.25
N LEU A 847 30.40 2.13 6.49
CA LEU A 847 30.86 1.20 5.45
C LEU A 847 29.88 0.97 4.30
N PRO A 848 28.55 0.89 4.50
CA PRO A 848 27.62 0.73 3.39
C PRO A 848 27.71 1.85 2.35
N GLN A 849 28.17 3.04 2.74
CA GLN A 849 28.41 4.16 1.84
C GLN A 849 29.85 4.16 1.30
N ALA A 850 30.84 3.92 2.15
CA ALA A 850 32.26 3.99 1.78
C ALA A 850 32.72 2.80 0.91
N ALA A 851 32.20 1.61 1.17
CA ALA A 851 32.50 0.36 0.48
C ALA A 851 31.24 -0.53 0.42
N PRO A 852 30.26 -0.21 -0.46
CA PRO A 852 28.95 -0.85 -0.50
C PRO A 852 28.97 -2.38 -0.58
N GLN A 853 30.00 -2.94 -1.22
CA GLN A 853 30.21 -4.38 -1.36
C GLN A 853 30.43 -5.11 -0.03
N LEU A 854 30.94 -4.42 1.01
CA LEU A 854 31.09 -5.00 2.35
C LEU A 854 29.75 -5.17 3.08
N ARG A 855 28.67 -4.50 2.64
CA ARG A 855 27.33 -4.60 3.24
C ARG A 855 26.85 -6.03 3.37
N HIS A 856 27.18 -6.87 2.39
CA HIS A 856 26.75 -8.27 2.34
C HIS A 856 27.49 -9.16 3.34
N TYR A 857 28.69 -8.74 3.77
CA TYR A 857 29.55 -9.45 4.72
C TYR A 857 29.32 -9.02 6.18
N MET A 858 28.59 -7.93 6.40
CA MET A 858 28.30 -7.40 7.72
C MET A 858 27.20 -8.20 8.43
N ARG A 859 27.29 -8.27 9.76
CA ARG A 859 26.21 -8.76 10.63
C ARG A 859 25.12 -7.71 10.73
N GLN A 860 23.87 -8.17 10.82
CA GLN A 860 22.75 -7.29 11.14
C GLN A 860 22.85 -6.80 12.60
N PRO A 861 22.28 -5.64 12.95
CA PRO A 861 22.41 -5.06 14.29
C PRO A 861 22.02 -5.98 15.44
N TRP A 862 21.06 -6.90 15.22
CA TRP A 862 20.63 -7.89 16.23
C TRP A 862 21.53 -9.13 16.32
N GLN A 863 22.48 -9.31 15.41
CA GLN A 863 23.43 -10.43 15.37
C GLN A 863 24.79 -10.08 16.00
N VAL A 864 24.99 -8.82 16.38
CA VAL A 864 26.15 -8.40 17.17
C VAL A 864 25.93 -8.88 18.61
N PRO A 865 26.85 -9.67 19.20
CA PRO A 865 26.73 -10.13 20.58
C PRO A 865 26.47 -8.94 21.53
N LYS A 866 25.52 -9.09 22.45
CA LYS A 866 25.11 -8.01 23.37
C LYS A 866 26.04 -7.88 24.59
N ASP A 867 27.02 -8.77 24.68
CA ASP A 867 27.88 -9.10 25.82
C ASP A 867 29.38 -8.75 25.65
#